data_AF-A0A556QNG9-F1
#
_entry.id   AF-A0A556QNG9-F1
#
_cell.length_a   1.000
_cell.length_b   1.000
_cell.length_c   1.000
_cell.angle_alpha   90.00
_cell.angle_beta   90.00
_cell.angle_gamma   90.00
#
_symmetry.space_group_name_H-M   'P 1'
#
loop_
_entity.id
_entity.type
_entity.pdbx_description
1 polymer ?
#
loop_
_entity_poly.entity_id
_entity_poly.type
_entity_poly.pdbx_seq_one_letter_code
_entity_poly.pdbx_strand_id
1 'polypeptide(L)'
;MKALSNNKRATKGSALVAVVLVIAVMSYLAAASLSYSVTSYRASMRQALLDKAKLSAEAEMEFLYFQWITSIKESVPLQDIDNNLSGKGFIVDFSTIPNTDLANTAFGGADWTISRTLRSNGPTKVGTTKVSGVSRPAQVNYYTALTRASQTHPLLGEIHYQLGRRFALSRSALFQFSVFYQDVMEFSTGSPMTIKGDISSNGSLYIGAQSGVNLTVVDKIFYANSFNGMTDLNKAIDPATAIYFRHNSGVANTLSNPNFSSDDDEMVARKNQIKKLQEPENFLGGTDADLSFQVYGPSGTNAYSSTNDVYRSIISPSPKTPAGVSIVEDPVIKANRMSEKAGITIEVRKTTDILYLLYPVKIYTKANPSIDYAITNPALAASIITSARKEVFDTRENKNVNITTIDIGNLKARLAAPSTPAALKAAYNGIIYAYDPNPQTTTINGIRLSNASELPYTTVDGKPVGFTVASDNGVYIQGNYNTSNPQGTANTEDNAGNPAAIMADAITLLSANWNDDNATADVSDVRLAGNPPDGEGNASATTAVYAALVSGNTPTNTAAGINSGGVQNLVRLMENWSGQNVKLVGSLGQLFESKYFTGAIRSTGSGAGRNLYLVPSGRELTFDSKLASSPPAGAPNTTKFSRGDYFIWQLSDNPMSL
;
A
#
# COMPACT_ATOMS: atom_id res chain seq x y z
N MET A 1 -131.04 11.00 1.08
CA MET A 1 -129.98 9.98 0.86
C MET A 1 -128.93 10.58 -0.08
N LYS A 2 -127.65 10.54 0.32
CA LYS A 2 -126.41 10.91 -0.43
C LYS A 2 -126.29 12.40 -0.85
N ALA A 3 -125.12 13.04 -0.88
CA ALA A 3 -123.79 12.51 -1.17
C ALA A 3 -122.65 13.28 -0.47
N LEU A 4 -121.57 12.56 -0.17
CA LEU A 4 -120.23 13.07 0.18
C LEU A 4 -119.56 13.72 -1.04
N SER A 5 -118.91 14.89 -0.86
CA SER A 5 -117.99 15.45 -1.86
C SER A 5 -116.54 15.32 -1.36
N ASN A 6 -115.69 14.73 -2.20
CA ASN A 6 -114.27 14.54 -1.97
C ASN A 6 -113.48 15.64 -2.70
N ASN A 7 -112.70 16.42 -1.95
CA ASN A 7 -111.75 17.39 -2.48
C ASN A 7 -110.47 16.68 -2.98
N LYS A 8 -110.08 16.91 -4.24
CA LYS A 8 -108.71 16.63 -4.73
C LYS A 8 -108.04 17.95 -5.12
N ARG A 9 -107.05 18.39 -4.34
CA ARG A 9 -106.13 19.50 -4.68
C ARG A 9 -105.10 19.03 -5.72
N ALA A 10 -104.80 19.89 -6.69
CA ALA A 10 -103.76 19.68 -7.69
C ALA A 10 -102.37 20.10 -7.17
N THR A 11 -101.51 19.12 -6.88
CA THR A 11 -100.09 19.27 -6.52
C THR A 11 -99.21 18.81 -7.69
N LYS A 12 -98.88 19.70 -8.65
CA LYS A 12 -98.00 19.33 -9.79
C LYS A 12 -96.82 20.28 -10.07
N GLY A 13 -96.66 21.39 -9.33
CA GLY A 13 -95.54 22.34 -9.51
C GLY A 13 -94.36 22.15 -8.54
N SER A 14 -94.61 21.79 -7.27
CA SER A 14 -93.57 21.66 -6.24
C SER A 14 -92.69 20.41 -6.39
N ALA A 15 -93.23 19.33 -6.97
CA ALA A 15 -92.50 18.09 -7.21
C ALA A 15 -91.39 18.27 -8.25
N LEU A 16 -91.60 19.08 -9.29
CA LEU A 16 -90.60 19.34 -10.33
C LEU A 16 -89.39 20.11 -9.79
N VAL A 17 -89.64 21.15 -8.99
CA VAL A 17 -88.58 21.95 -8.35
C VAL A 17 -87.77 21.09 -7.38
N ALA A 18 -88.42 20.25 -6.57
CA ALA A 18 -87.74 19.32 -5.68
C ALA A 18 -86.88 18.29 -6.44
N VAL A 19 -87.37 17.76 -7.56
CA VAL A 19 -86.62 16.81 -8.40
C VAL A 19 -85.41 17.47 -9.05
N VAL A 20 -85.53 18.69 -9.57
CA VAL A 20 -84.39 19.43 -10.16
C VAL A 20 -83.33 19.75 -9.09
N LEU A 21 -83.76 20.11 -7.87
CA LEU A 21 -82.84 20.36 -6.75
C LEU A 21 -82.09 19.09 -6.32
N VAL A 22 -82.79 17.96 -6.25
CA VAL A 22 -82.18 16.64 -5.98
C VAL A 22 -81.20 16.26 -7.09
N ILE A 23 -81.56 16.43 -8.36
CA ILE A 23 -80.66 16.15 -9.49
C ILE A 23 -79.43 17.07 -9.44
N ALA A 24 -79.59 18.35 -9.11
CA ALA A 24 -78.48 19.30 -8.99
C ALA A 24 -77.52 18.91 -7.85
N VAL A 25 -78.05 18.55 -6.67
CA VAL A 25 -77.26 18.08 -5.53
C VAL A 25 -76.55 16.76 -5.87
N MET A 26 -77.24 15.80 -6.48
CA MET A 26 -76.65 14.52 -6.91
C MET A 26 -75.58 14.72 -7.98
N SER A 27 -75.78 15.65 -8.92
CA SER A 27 -74.78 16.00 -9.94
C SER A 27 -73.55 16.64 -9.33
N TYR A 28 -73.74 17.50 -8.32
CA TYR A 28 -72.62 18.12 -7.59
C TYR A 28 -71.85 17.08 -6.76
N LEU A 29 -72.54 16.17 -6.08
CA LEU A 29 -71.93 15.05 -5.36
C LEU A 29 -71.19 14.09 -6.30
N ALA A 30 -71.76 13.81 -7.48
CA ALA A 30 -71.11 13.00 -8.50
C ALA A 30 -69.85 13.68 -9.05
N ALA A 31 -69.91 14.99 -9.33
CA ALA A 31 -68.75 15.77 -9.76
C ALA A 31 -67.65 15.83 -8.68
N ALA A 32 -68.03 16.00 -7.41
CA ALA A 32 -67.11 16.00 -6.27
C ALA A 32 -66.45 14.62 -6.10
N SER A 33 -67.22 13.53 -6.18
CA SER A 33 -66.73 12.15 -6.10
C SER A 33 -65.77 11.82 -7.25
N LEU A 34 -66.10 12.24 -8.48
CA LEU A 34 -65.24 12.05 -9.65
C LEU A 34 -63.94 12.86 -9.50
N SER A 35 -64.02 14.11 -9.06
CA SER A 35 -62.85 14.97 -8.81
C SER A 35 -61.93 14.39 -7.74
N TYR A 36 -62.50 13.89 -6.64
CA TYR A 36 -61.76 13.20 -5.59
C TYR A 36 -61.10 11.92 -6.13
N SER A 37 -61.83 11.10 -6.88
CA SER A 37 -61.30 9.86 -7.48
C SER A 37 -60.15 10.13 -8.44
N VAL A 38 -60.26 11.16 -9.29
CA VAL A 38 -59.18 11.58 -10.22
C VAL A 38 -57.98 12.11 -9.44
N THR A 39 -58.19 12.88 -8.38
CA THR A 39 -57.10 13.41 -7.54
C THR A 39 -56.37 12.28 -6.81
N SER A 40 -57.10 11.35 -6.22
CA SER A 40 -56.54 10.15 -5.55
C SER A 40 -55.79 9.26 -6.52
N TYR A 41 -56.33 9.05 -7.74
CA TYR A 41 -55.64 8.33 -8.80
C TYR A 41 -54.33 9.02 -9.21
N ARG A 42 -54.34 10.35 -9.42
CA ARG A 42 -53.14 11.12 -9.76
C ARG A 42 -52.09 11.07 -8.65
N ALA A 43 -52.50 11.17 -7.39
CA ALA A 43 -51.61 11.08 -6.24
C ALA A 43 -50.97 9.69 -6.13
N SER A 44 -51.78 8.62 -6.25
CA SER A 44 -51.31 7.24 -6.22
C SER A 44 -50.35 6.94 -7.37
N MET A 45 -50.67 7.36 -8.59
CA MET A 45 -49.80 7.18 -9.75
C MET A 45 -48.49 7.98 -9.59
N ARG A 46 -48.56 9.22 -9.11
CA ARG A 46 -47.36 10.04 -8.85
C ARG A 46 -46.46 9.37 -7.81
N GLN A 47 -47.03 8.81 -6.75
CA GLN A 47 -46.27 8.08 -5.74
C GLN A 47 -45.59 6.84 -6.34
N ALA A 48 -46.33 6.03 -7.12
CA ALA A 48 -45.77 4.85 -7.78
C ALA A 48 -44.64 5.20 -8.76
N LEU A 49 -44.75 6.32 -9.48
CA LEU A 49 -43.68 6.82 -10.35
C LEU A 49 -42.49 7.36 -9.56
N LEU A 50 -42.72 8.05 -8.44
CA LEU A 50 -41.64 8.51 -7.55
C LEU A 50 -40.88 7.34 -6.92
N ASP A 51 -41.57 6.27 -6.54
CA ASP A 51 -40.95 5.06 -6.01
C ASP A 51 -40.06 4.38 -7.07
N LYS A 52 -40.51 4.35 -8.34
CA LYS A 52 -39.70 3.87 -9.47
C LYS A 52 -38.49 4.78 -9.75
N ALA A 53 -38.67 6.10 -9.68
CA ALA A 53 -37.57 7.07 -9.82
C ALA A 53 -36.51 6.86 -8.74
N LYS A 54 -36.95 6.66 -7.50
CA LYS A 54 -36.08 6.38 -6.35
C LYS A 54 -35.27 5.11 -6.55
N LEU A 55 -35.93 4.00 -6.88
CA LEU A 55 -35.25 2.72 -7.12
C LEU A 55 -34.23 2.82 -8.27
N SER A 56 -34.56 3.57 -9.33
CA SER A 56 -33.67 3.78 -10.48
C SER A 56 -32.44 4.61 -10.08
N ALA A 57 -32.62 5.68 -9.30
CA ALA A 57 -31.52 6.50 -8.81
C ALA A 57 -30.62 5.73 -7.82
N GLU A 58 -31.20 4.91 -6.94
CA GLU A 58 -30.45 4.05 -6.02
C GLU A 58 -29.64 2.98 -6.77
N ALA A 59 -30.24 2.30 -7.75
CA ALA A 59 -29.53 1.32 -8.58
C ALA A 59 -28.36 1.95 -9.34
N GLU A 60 -28.56 3.16 -9.88
CA GLU A 60 -27.53 3.91 -10.57
C GLU A 60 -26.39 4.33 -9.63
N MET A 61 -26.71 4.72 -8.40
CA MET A 61 -25.72 5.07 -7.38
C MET A 61 -24.83 3.87 -7.02
N GLU A 62 -25.41 2.68 -6.92
CA GLU A 62 -24.67 1.44 -6.66
C GLU A 62 -23.74 1.07 -7.84
N PHE A 63 -24.21 1.22 -9.08
CA PHE A 63 -23.36 1.04 -10.27
C PHE A 63 -22.21 2.06 -10.31
N LEU A 64 -22.50 3.32 -9.99
CA LEU A 64 -21.48 4.37 -9.91
C LEU A 64 -20.41 4.04 -8.86
N TYR A 65 -20.82 3.58 -7.67
CA TYR A 65 -19.90 3.14 -6.63
C TYR A 65 -19.02 1.97 -7.09
N PHE A 66 -19.59 0.97 -7.77
CA PHE A 66 -18.85 -0.16 -8.31
C PHE A 66 -17.80 0.27 -9.35
N GLN A 67 -18.18 1.16 -10.27
CA GLN A 67 -17.28 1.66 -11.33
C GLN A 67 -16.20 2.58 -10.79
N TRP A 68 -16.51 3.37 -9.74
CA TRP A 68 -15.54 4.16 -9.00
C TRP A 68 -14.48 3.27 -8.32
N ILE A 69 -14.90 2.23 -7.58
CA ILE A 69 -13.97 1.26 -6.97
C ILE A 69 -13.11 0.59 -8.04
N THR A 70 -13.72 0.12 -9.13
CA THR A 70 -13.02 -0.59 -10.20
C THR A 70 -11.95 0.29 -10.84
N SER A 71 -12.26 1.57 -11.09
CA SER A 71 -11.30 2.50 -11.68
C SER A 71 -10.15 2.86 -10.74
N ILE A 72 -10.39 2.92 -9.42
CA ILE A 72 -9.33 3.07 -8.41
C ILE A 72 -8.44 1.83 -8.34
N LYS A 73 -9.05 0.65 -8.42
CA LYS A 73 -8.36 -0.64 -8.39
C LYS A 73 -7.48 -0.86 -9.62
N GLU A 74 -7.95 -0.44 -10.80
CA GLU A 74 -7.15 -0.41 -12.05
C GLU A 74 -6.01 0.63 -12.03
N SER A 75 -5.80 1.29 -10.89
CA SER A 75 -4.58 2.01 -10.51
C SER A 75 -4.15 3.12 -11.45
N VAL A 76 -5.14 3.92 -11.75
CA VAL A 76 -4.94 5.26 -12.22
C VAL A 76 -4.33 6.07 -11.05
N PRO A 77 -3.22 6.83 -11.22
CA PRO A 77 -2.75 7.77 -10.20
C PRO A 77 -3.92 8.55 -9.62
N LEU A 78 -3.91 8.88 -8.32
CA LEU A 78 -5.09 9.50 -7.67
C LEU A 78 -5.60 10.73 -8.43
N GLN A 79 -4.67 11.49 -9.02
CA GLN A 79 -4.90 12.66 -9.85
C GLN A 79 -5.57 12.37 -11.20
N ASP A 80 -5.46 11.14 -11.70
CA ASP A 80 -5.95 10.73 -13.02
C ASP A 80 -7.27 9.94 -12.92
N ILE A 81 -7.74 9.59 -11.71
CA ILE A 81 -9.00 8.84 -11.49
C ILE A 81 -10.15 9.53 -12.23
N ASP A 82 -10.18 10.86 -12.12
CA ASP A 82 -11.21 11.69 -12.72
C ASP A 82 -11.17 11.61 -14.26
N ASN A 83 -9.97 11.56 -14.84
CA ASN A 83 -9.76 11.39 -16.29
C ASN A 83 -10.19 10.00 -16.78
N ASN A 84 -9.94 8.95 -15.99
CA ASN A 84 -10.32 7.58 -16.36
C ASN A 84 -11.83 7.36 -16.27
N LEU A 85 -12.47 7.89 -15.21
CA LEU A 85 -13.92 7.91 -15.11
C LEU A 85 -14.52 8.70 -16.28
N SER A 86 -13.94 9.84 -16.63
CA SER A 86 -14.35 10.60 -17.83
C SER A 86 -14.25 9.78 -19.12
N GLY A 87 -13.15 9.04 -19.32
CA GLY A 87 -12.97 8.13 -20.45
C GLY A 87 -13.95 6.94 -20.50
N LYS A 88 -14.53 6.55 -19.36
CA LYS A 88 -15.58 5.52 -19.26
C LYS A 88 -17.01 6.10 -19.39
N GLY A 89 -17.13 7.37 -19.77
CA GLY A 89 -18.41 8.06 -19.97
C GLY A 89 -19.05 8.64 -18.71
N PHE A 90 -18.30 8.74 -17.60
CA PHE A 90 -18.76 9.42 -16.39
C PHE A 90 -18.47 10.92 -16.49
N ILE A 91 -19.40 11.79 -16.11
CA ILE A 91 -19.06 13.20 -15.92
C ILE A 91 -18.37 13.37 -14.56
N VAL A 92 -17.15 13.90 -14.60
CA VAL A 92 -16.45 14.41 -13.42
C VAL A 92 -16.50 15.93 -13.48
N ASP A 93 -17.31 16.52 -12.61
CA ASP A 93 -17.53 17.97 -12.57
C ASP A 93 -16.47 18.64 -11.68
N PHE A 94 -15.60 19.43 -12.31
CA PHE A 94 -14.55 20.22 -11.64
C PHE A 94 -15.00 21.64 -11.27
N SER A 95 -16.25 22.02 -11.58
CA SER A 95 -16.74 23.38 -11.33
C SER A 95 -17.39 23.52 -9.95
N THR A 96 -17.20 24.68 -9.31
CA THR A 96 -17.78 25.04 -8.01
C THR A 96 -19.29 25.28 -8.06
N ILE A 97 -19.91 25.19 -9.24
CA ILE A 97 -21.31 25.49 -9.52
C ILE A 97 -21.93 24.22 -10.12
N PRO A 98 -23.14 23.79 -9.72
CA PRO A 98 -23.81 22.66 -10.34
C PRO A 98 -24.08 22.97 -11.82
N ASN A 99 -23.22 22.51 -12.73
CA ASN A 99 -23.55 22.57 -14.14
C ASN A 99 -24.69 21.57 -14.42
N THR A 100 -25.67 22.04 -15.17
CA THR A 100 -26.97 21.41 -15.42
C THR A 100 -26.91 20.11 -16.22
N ASP A 101 -25.73 19.72 -16.68
CA ASP A 101 -25.53 18.59 -17.57
C ASP A 101 -25.00 17.39 -16.78
N LEU A 102 -25.90 16.69 -16.09
CA LEU A 102 -25.67 15.29 -15.77
C LEU A 102 -25.87 14.50 -17.09
N ALA A 103 -24.84 13.88 -17.64
CA ALA A 103 -24.97 13.12 -18.89
C ALA A 103 -25.95 11.96 -18.72
N ASN A 104 -26.77 11.76 -19.75
CA ASN A 104 -27.69 10.65 -19.87
C ASN A 104 -26.92 9.35 -20.07
N THR A 105 -27.02 8.41 -19.12
CA THR A 105 -26.57 7.04 -19.36
C THR A 105 -27.76 6.11 -19.52
N ALA A 106 -27.72 5.33 -20.61
CA ALA A 106 -28.75 4.40 -21.06
C ALA A 106 -28.80 3.12 -20.22
N PHE A 107 -29.35 3.22 -19.01
CA PHE A 107 -29.84 2.05 -18.26
C PHE A 107 -31.30 2.21 -17.80
N GLY A 108 -32.01 3.20 -18.35
CA GLY A 108 -33.47 3.19 -18.28
C GLY A 108 -34.00 2.07 -19.15
N GLY A 109 -34.86 1.20 -18.59
CA GLY A 109 -35.96 0.68 -19.42
C GLY A 109 -36.63 1.87 -20.13
N ALA A 110 -37.25 1.64 -21.29
CA ALA A 110 -37.66 2.62 -22.33
C ALA A 110 -38.30 3.98 -21.93
N ASP A 111 -38.51 4.24 -20.65
CA ASP A 111 -39.31 5.29 -20.03
C ASP A 111 -38.56 6.26 -19.09
N TRP A 112 -37.33 5.96 -18.62
CA TRP A 112 -36.59 6.81 -17.65
C TRP A 112 -35.28 7.37 -18.20
N THR A 113 -35.06 8.67 -17.96
CA THR A 113 -33.77 9.33 -18.16
C THR A 113 -32.97 9.27 -16.85
N ILE A 114 -31.78 8.68 -16.89
CA ILE A 114 -30.91 8.53 -15.72
C ILE A 114 -29.62 9.30 -15.95
N SER A 115 -29.21 10.07 -14.94
CA SER A 115 -28.08 10.97 -15.03
C SER A 115 -27.22 10.88 -13.75
N ARG A 116 -25.89 10.99 -13.89
CA ARG A 116 -24.94 10.80 -12.78
C ARG A 116 -23.71 11.72 -12.88
N THR A 117 -23.13 12.08 -11.73
CA THR A 117 -21.84 12.79 -11.62
C THR A 117 -21.08 12.32 -10.38
N LEU A 118 -19.76 12.30 -10.47
CA LEU A 118 -18.87 12.16 -9.31
C LEU A 118 -18.03 13.42 -9.16
N ARG A 119 -17.87 13.92 -7.94
CA ARG A 119 -17.01 15.07 -7.62
C ARG A 119 -15.92 14.66 -6.66
N SER A 120 -14.68 14.93 -7.01
CA SER A 120 -13.55 14.80 -6.09
C SER A 120 -13.51 16.04 -5.20
N ASN A 121 -13.81 15.88 -3.90
CA ASN A 121 -13.41 16.88 -2.93
C ASN A 121 -11.94 16.55 -2.68
N GLY A 122 -11.03 17.29 -3.32
CA GLY A 122 -9.58 17.03 -3.32
C GLY A 122 -9.02 16.59 -1.95
N PRO A 123 -7.84 15.94 -1.91
CA PRO A 123 -7.37 15.20 -0.74
C PRO A 123 -7.59 15.98 0.57
N THR A 124 -8.49 15.48 1.41
CA THR A 124 -8.60 16.04 2.76
C THR A 124 -7.31 15.66 3.47
N LYS A 125 -6.64 16.66 4.04
CA LYS A 125 -5.31 16.61 4.64
C LYS A 125 -5.01 15.24 5.29
N VAL A 126 -3.80 14.73 5.05
CA VAL A 126 -3.17 13.67 5.87
C VAL A 126 -3.21 14.16 7.31
N GLY A 127 -4.22 13.70 8.04
CA GLY A 127 -4.50 14.14 9.39
C GLY A 127 -4.16 13.01 10.33
N THR A 128 -3.52 13.36 11.44
CA THR A 128 -3.43 12.56 12.67
C THR A 128 -4.81 12.16 13.24
N THR A 129 -5.91 12.56 12.59
CA THR A 129 -7.28 12.26 12.96
C THR A 129 -7.66 10.88 12.43
N LYS A 130 -7.86 9.93 13.35
CA LYS A 130 -8.56 8.67 13.10
C LYS A 130 -9.91 8.99 12.46
N VAL A 131 -10.07 8.66 11.19
CA VAL A 131 -11.39 8.71 10.54
C VAL A 131 -12.26 7.63 11.19
N SER A 132 -13.55 7.91 11.38
CA SER A 132 -14.49 6.96 12.00
C SER A 132 -14.41 5.59 11.28
N GLY A 133 -14.06 4.54 12.03
CA GLY A 133 -13.86 3.18 11.48
C GLY A 133 -12.47 2.88 10.90
N VAL A 134 -11.48 3.77 11.05
CA VAL A 134 -10.07 3.51 10.75
C VAL A 134 -9.25 3.76 12.02
N SER A 135 -8.68 2.70 12.59
CA SER A 135 -7.95 2.74 13.88
C SER A 135 -6.56 3.38 13.78
N ARG A 136 -6.06 3.61 12.56
CA ARG A 136 -4.68 4.03 12.25
C ARG A 136 -4.62 5.23 11.30
N PRO A 137 -3.48 5.94 11.21
CA PRO A 137 -3.28 7.02 10.24
C PRO A 137 -3.57 6.52 8.81
N ALA A 138 -4.37 7.28 8.08
CA ALA A 138 -4.73 6.98 6.70
C ALA A 138 -4.88 8.28 5.92
N GLN A 139 -4.45 8.26 4.65
CA GLN A 139 -4.85 9.27 3.69
C GLN A 139 -6.29 9.00 3.26
N VAL A 140 -7.18 9.98 3.39
CA VAL A 140 -8.59 9.83 3.02
C VAL A 140 -9.00 10.85 1.95
N ASN A 141 -9.51 10.34 0.85
CA ASN A 141 -10.07 11.11 -0.26
C ASN A 141 -11.59 10.95 -0.26
N TYR A 142 -12.32 12.07 -0.26
CA TYR A 142 -13.78 12.06 -0.31
C TYR A 142 -14.27 12.37 -1.71
N TYR A 143 -15.29 11.62 -2.14
CA TYR A 143 -15.98 11.84 -3.40
C TYR A 143 -17.46 12.05 -3.13
N THR A 144 -18.06 13.04 -3.79
CA THR A 144 -19.50 13.27 -3.74
C THR A 144 -20.12 12.75 -5.01
N ALA A 145 -20.87 11.67 -4.90
CA ALA A 145 -21.63 11.06 -5.99
C ALA A 145 -23.06 11.62 -6.01
N LEU A 146 -23.53 11.99 -7.19
CA LEU A 146 -24.87 12.54 -7.43
C LEU A 146 -25.53 11.75 -8.56
N THR A 147 -26.80 11.40 -8.37
CA THR A 147 -27.64 10.72 -9.36
C THR A 147 -29.01 11.38 -9.44
N ARG A 148 -29.62 11.30 -10.62
CA ARG A 148 -30.99 11.75 -10.90
C ARG A 148 -31.67 10.74 -11.81
N ALA A 149 -32.88 10.36 -11.47
CA ALA A 149 -33.79 9.68 -12.38
C ALA A 149 -34.95 10.62 -12.69
N SER A 150 -35.28 10.81 -13.96
CA SER A 150 -36.41 11.63 -14.39
C SER A 150 -37.23 10.98 -15.50
N GLN A 151 -38.53 11.24 -15.48
CA GLN A 151 -39.47 10.86 -16.53
C GLN A 151 -40.50 11.97 -16.69
N THR A 152 -40.87 12.28 -17.93
CA THR A 152 -41.98 13.20 -18.22
C THR A 152 -43.25 12.39 -18.50
N HIS A 153 -44.23 12.48 -17.61
CA HIS A 153 -45.53 11.81 -17.79
C HIS A 153 -46.55 12.77 -18.43
N PRO A 154 -47.28 12.37 -19.48
CA PRO A 154 -48.18 13.26 -20.24
C PRO A 154 -49.22 14.03 -19.39
N LEU A 155 -49.66 13.44 -18.28
CA LEU A 155 -50.69 14.01 -17.39
C LEU A 155 -50.16 14.57 -16.06
N LEU A 156 -48.93 14.22 -15.65
CA LEU A 156 -48.41 14.53 -14.31
C LEU A 156 -47.21 15.50 -14.34
N GLY A 157 -46.70 15.80 -15.53
CA GLY A 157 -45.50 16.61 -15.74
C GLY A 157 -44.23 15.80 -15.48
N GLU A 158 -43.15 16.51 -15.17
CA GLU A 158 -41.88 15.88 -14.80
C GLU A 158 -41.97 15.24 -13.41
N ILE A 159 -41.59 13.98 -13.34
CA ILE A 159 -41.32 13.25 -12.11
C ILE A 159 -39.82 13.01 -12.08
N HIS A 160 -39.16 13.46 -11.01
CA HIS A 160 -37.75 13.20 -10.80
C HIS A 160 -37.46 12.82 -9.35
N TYR A 161 -36.37 12.09 -9.16
CA TYR A 161 -35.79 11.81 -7.86
C TYR A 161 -34.28 12.06 -7.93
N GLN A 162 -33.75 12.76 -6.94
CA GLN A 162 -32.36 13.17 -6.85
C GLN A 162 -31.74 12.57 -5.58
N LEU A 163 -30.64 11.87 -5.77
CA LEU A 163 -29.97 11.13 -4.70
C LEU A 163 -28.48 11.40 -4.75
N GLY A 164 -27.91 11.72 -3.60
CA GLY A 164 -26.49 11.94 -3.39
C GLY A 164 -25.94 10.99 -2.34
N ARG A 165 -24.64 10.68 -2.44
CA ARG A 165 -23.91 9.87 -1.47
C ARG A 165 -22.45 10.29 -1.42
N ARG A 166 -21.83 10.22 -0.24
CA ARG A 166 -20.38 10.45 -0.09
C ARG A 166 -19.64 9.12 -0.10
N PHE A 167 -18.65 8.97 -0.97
CA PHE A 167 -17.70 7.87 -0.95
C PHE A 167 -16.40 8.32 -0.31
N ALA A 168 -15.68 7.41 0.33
CA ALA A 168 -14.35 7.68 0.84
C ALA A 168 -13.39 6.54 0.49
N LEU A 169 -12.24 6.93 -0.04
CA LEU A 169 -11.09 6.07 -0.25
C LEU A 169 -10.13 6.32 0.91
N SER A 170 -9.81 5.30 1.69
CA SER A 170 -8.79 5.35 2.73
C SER A 170 -7.60 4.47 2.35
N ARG A 171 -6.39 5.03 2.47
CA ARG A 171 -5.13 4.30 2.24
C ARG A 171 -4.21 4.46 3.44
N SER A 172 -3.71 3.35 3.96
CA SER A 172 -2.71 3.35 5.03
C SER A 172 -1.43 2.66 4.56
N ALA A 173 -0.30 3.33 4.74
CA ALA A 173 0.99 2.81 4.32
C ALA A 173 1.50 1.71 5.26
N LEU A 174 2.26 0.76 4.70
CA LEU A 174 3.03 -0.22 5.47
C LEU A 174 3.97 0.47 6.47
N PHE A 175 4.57 1.59 6.06
CA PHE A 175 5.60 2.28 6.83
C PHE A 175 5.07 3.09 8.03
N GLN A 176 3.84 2.82 8.46
CA GLN A 176 3.33 3.23 9.77
C GLN A 176 3.72 2.23 10.88
N PHE A 177 4.14 1.02 10.52
CA PHE A 177 4.65 0.03 11.46
C PHE A 177 6.16 0.17 11.60
N SER A 178 6.66 0.01 12.81
CA SER A 178 8.08 -0.18 13.06
C SER A 178 8.56 -1.50 12.49
N VAL A 179 7.80 -2.56 12.74
CA VAL A 179 8.05 -3.90 12.20
C VAL A 179 6.74 -4.53 11.74
N PHE A 180 6.69 -5.01 10.50
CA PHE A 180 5.55 -5.73 9.93
C PHE A 180 5.98 -7.04 9.29
N TYR A 181 5.26 -8.13 9.58
CA TYR A 181 5.42 -9.43 8.90
C TYR A 181 4.09 -9.89 8.32
N GLN A 182 4.11 -10.31 7.05
CA GLN A 182 2.99 -10.94 6.38
C GLN A 182 2.73 -12.36 6.90
N ASP A 183 3.76 -13.03 7.42
CA ASP A 183 3.67 -14.39 7.96
C ASP A 183 3.98 -14.42 9.47
N VAL A 184 4.51 -15.53 9.96
CA VAL A 184 4.97 -15.66 11.34
C VAL A 184 6.16 -14.74 11.59
N MET A 185 6.04 -13.91 12.63
CA MET A 185 7.12 -13.04 13.07
C MET A 185 7.91 -13.71 14.20
N GLU A 186 9.23 -13.76 14.04
CA GLU A 186 10.17 -14.20 15.06
C GLU A 186 11.12 -13.04 15.38
N PHE A 187 11.25 -12.69 16.65
CA PHE A 187 12.16 -11.65 17.10
C PHE A 187 12.81 -12.02 18.43
N SER A 188 14.11 -12.31 18.36
CA SER A 188 14.94 -12.55 19.55
C SER A 188 16.09 -11.55 19.57
N THR A 189 15.96 -10.49 20.37
CA THR A 189 17.03 -9.50 20.45
C THR A 189 18.19 -9.99 21.32
N GLY A 190 19.41 -9.82 20.82
CA GLY A 190 20.66 -10.07 21.56
C GLY A 190 21.29 -8.79 22.12
N SER A 191 20.66 -7.63 21.92
CA SER A 191 21.14 -6.31 22.38
C SER A 191 19.99 -5.48 22.93
N PRO A 192 20.21 -4.58 23.90
CA PRO A 192 19.16 -3.69 24.40
C PRO A 192 18.52 -2.91 23.26
N MET A 193 17.19 -2.78 23.27
CA MET A 193 16.45 -2.14 22.19
C MET A 193 15.15 -1.50 22.69
N THR A 194 14.84 -0.32 22.17
CA THR A 194 13.56 0.37 22.40
C THR A 194 12.87 0.57 21.07
N ILE A 195 11.72 -0.08 20.89
CA ILE A 195 10.92 0.01 19.67
C ILE A 195 9.81 1.03 19.89
N LYS A 196 9.93 2.15 19.17
CA LYS A 196 8.83 3.09 18.93
C LYS A 196 8.08 2.64 17.68
N GLY A 197 6.80 2.98 17.56
CA GLY A 197 5.93 2.57 16.46
C GLY A 197 5.30 1.19 16.66
N ASP A 198 4.17 0.98 15.98
CA ASP A 198 3.40 -0.27 16.08
C ASP A 198 4.17 -1.46 15.47
N ILE A 199 4.06 -2.63 16.08
CA ILE A 199 4.56 -3.92 15.56
C ILE A 199 3.36 -4.74 15.13
N SER A 200 3.40 -5.39 13.97
CA SER A 200 2.27 -6.21 13.51
C SER A 200 2.69 -7.48 12.76
N SER A 201 2.03 -8.58 13.06
CA SER A 201 2.15 -9.86 12.35
C SER A 201 0.79 -10.33 11.86
N ASN A 202 0.70 -10.63 10.57
CA ASN A 202 -0.46 -11.29 9.97
C ASN A 202 -0.53 -12.79 10.31
N GLY A 203 0.51 -13.33 10.94
CA GLY A 203 0.53 -14.69 11.48
C GLY A 203 0.58 -14.71 13.02
N SER A 204 1.32 -15.69 13.53
CA SER A 204 1.76 -15.69 14.93
C SER A 204 2.93 -14.73 15.14
N LEU A 205 3.10 -14.23 16.36
CA LEU A 205 4.20 -13.35 16.72
C LEU A 205 4.94 -13.93 17.93
N TYR A 206 6.24 -14.16 17.78
CA TYR A 206 7.16 -14.62 18.81
C TYR A 206 8.21 -13.54 19.05
N ILE A 207 8.19 -12.90 20.21
CA ILE A 207 9.08 -11.79 20.57
C ILE A 207 9.64 -11.95 21.98
N GLY A 208 10.95 -11.72 22.14
CA GLY A 208 11.61 -11.67 23.44
C GLY A 208 13.07 -11.23 23.37
N ALA A 209 13.67 -11.04 24.54
CA ALA A 209 15.08 -10.67 24.70
C ALA A 209 15.88 -11.80 25.34
N GLN A 210 17.17 -11.89 24.98
CA GLN A 210 18.09 -12.81 25.64
C GLN A 210 18.28 -12.43 27.12
N SER A 211 18.74 -13.39 27.95
CA SER A 211 18.98 -13.13 29.37
C SER A 211 19.95 -11.95 29.56
N GLY A 212 19.58 -10.99 30.42
CA GLY A 212 20.35 -9.78 30.68
C GLY A 212 20.17 -8.65 29.65
N VAL A 213 19.28 -8.82 28.67
CA VAL A 213 18.98 -7.84 27.62
C VAL A 213 17.58 -7.24 27.83
N ASN A 214 17.47 -5.91 27.73
CA ASN A 214 16.19 -5.21 27.80
C ASN A 214 15.62 -4.94 26.41
N LEU A 215 14.42 -5.45 26.14
CA LEU A 215 13.62 -5.08 24.96
C LEU A 215 12.40 -4.30 25.43
N THR A 216 12.30 -3.03 25.06
CA THR A 216 11.16 -2.17 25.41
C THR A 216 10.31 -1.92 24.17
N VAL A 217 9.01 -2.13 24.26
CA VAL A 217 8.05 -1.75 23.20
C VAL A 217 7.17 -0.61 23.72
N VAL A 218 7.22 0.51 23.02
CA VAL A 218 6.55 1.75 23.44
C VAL A 218 5.09 1.78 22.97
N ASP A 219 4.85 1.37 21.74
CA ASP A 219 3.53 1.42 21.10
C ASP A 219 2.86 0.03 21.06
N LYS A 220 1.94 -0.22 20.12
CA LYS A 220 1.11 -1.43 20.15
C LYS A 220 1.77 -2.60 19.42
N ILE A 221 1.46 -3.81 19.90
CA ILE A 221 1.77 -5.06 19.20
C ILE A 221 0.47 -5.66 18.68
N PHE A 222 0.44 -6.01 17.41
CA PHE A 222 -0.66 -6.67 16.73
C PHE A 222 -0.27 -8.08 16.26
N TYR A 223 -1.18 -9.04 16.41
CA TYR A 223 -1.00 -10.41 15.95
C TYR A 223 -2.32 -11.00 15.48
N ALA A 224 -2.30 -11.90 14.49
CA ALA A 224 -3.51 -12.54 13.99
C ALA A 224 -3.81 -13.86 14.73
N ASN A 225 -2.81 -14.72 14.91
CA ASN A 225 -3.02 -16.09 15.39
C ASN A 225 -2.75 -16.22 16.90
N SER A 226 -1.48 -16.21 17.30
CA SER A 226 -1.04 -16.27 18.70
C SER A 226 0.10 -15.30 18.98
N PHE A 227 0.15 -14.76 20.20
CA PHE A 227 1.26 -13.96 20.70
C PHE A 227 2.07 -14.80 21.69
N ASN A 228 3.33 -15.08 21.39
CA ASN A 228 4.22 -15.91 22.20
C ASN A 228 3.59 -17.27 22.58
N GLY A 229 2.88 -17.89 21.64
CA GLY A 229 2.13 -19.14 21.85
C GLY A 229 0.77 -19.00 22.52
N MET A 230 0.43 -17.82 23.05
CA MET A 230 -0.86 -17.56 23.70
C MET A 230 -1.93 -17.15 22.69
N THR A 231 -3.10 -17.81 22.76
CA THR A 231 -4.31 -17.44 21.99
C THR A 231 -5.29 -16.57 22.78
N ASP A 232 -5.16 -16.53 24.11
CA ASP A 232 -5.95 -15.70 25.04
C ASP A 232 -5.00 -14.99 26.01
N LEU A 233 -4.98 -13.66 25.93
CA LEU A 233 -4.11 -12.79 26.74
C LEU A 233 -4.50 -12.75 28.22
N ASN A 234 -5.62 -13.36 28.62
CA ASN A 234 -6.05 -13.45 30.02
C ASN A 234 -5.55 -14.72 30.72
N LYS A 235 -4.81 -15.59 30.03
CA LYS A 235 -4.22 -16.80 30.63
C LYS A 235 -2.73 -16.58 30.91
N ALA A 236 -2.25 -17.13 32.02
CA ALA A 236 -0.82 -17.19 32.30
C ALA A 236 -0.09 -17.92 31.16
N ILE A 237 1.14 -17.48 30.85
CA ILE A 237 2.01 -18.18 29.89
C ILE A 237 2.19 -19.61 30.42
N ASP A 238 1.69 -20.60 29.69
CA ASP A 238 1.94 -21.99 30.03
C ASP A 238 3.45 -22.24 29.92
N PRO A 239 4.15 -22.63 31.01
CA PRO A 239 5.58 -22.90 30.99
C PRO A 239 5.98 -23.94 29.92
N ALA A 240 5.07 -24.84 29.54
CA ALA A 240 5.28 -25.81 28.47
C ALA A 240 5.19 -25.21 27.05
N THR A 241 4.61 -24.01 26.91
CA THR A 241 4.57 -23.20 25.67
C THR A 241 5.46 -21.96 25.73
N ALA A 242 6.25 -21.80 26.80
CA ALA A 242 7.26 -20.76 26.91
C ALA A 242 8.16 -20.76 25.66
N ILE A 243 8.52 -19.57 25.19
CA ILE A 243 9.27 -19.41 23.95
C ILE A 243 10.67 -20.00 24.13
N TYR A 244 10.87 -21.20 23.57
CA TYR A 244 12.17 -21.84 23.48
C TYR A 244 12.72 -21.64 22.08
N PHE A 245 13.63 -20.68 21.90
CA PHE A 245 14.50 -20.73 20.72
C PHE A 245 15.53 -21.83 20.97
N ARG A 246 15.44 -22.94 20.22
CA ARG A 246 16.48 -23.97 20.23
C ARG A 246 17.75 -23.37 19.64
N HIS A 247 18.73 -23.12 20.50
CA HIS A 247 20.12 -23.05 20.08
C HIS A 247 20.55 -24.46 19.60
N ASN A 248 21.47 -24.54 18.65
CA ASN A 248 22.02 -25.81 18.13
C ASN A 248 22.72 -26.68 19.21
N SER A 249 22.74 -26.24 20.47
CA SER A 249 23.37 -26.91 21.61
C SER A 249 22.39 -27.70 22.50
N GLY A 250 21.11 -27.84 22.13
CA GLY A 250 20.15 -28.65 22.88
C GLY A 250 19.72 -28.11 24.26
N VAL A 251 20.22 -26.93 24.65
CA VAL A 251 19.78 -26.18 25.84
C VAL A 251 18.84 -25.06 25.39
N ALA A 252 17.60 -25.10 25.86
CA ALA A 252 16.63 -24.07 25.57
C ALA A 252 16.84 -22.88 26.51
N ASN A 253 17.33 -21.75 25.99
CA ASN A 253 17.41 -20.50 26.76
C ASN A 253 16.04 -19.82 26.73
N THR A 254 15.50 -19.49 27.90
CA THR A 254 14.25 -18.73 28.03
C THR A 254 14.50 -17.27 27.63
N LEU A 255 13.72 -16.75 26.67
CA LEU A 255 13.71 -15.31 26.42
C LEU A 255 12.81 -14.60 27.44
N SER A 256 13.21 -13.41 27.88
CA SER A 256 12.33 -12.51 28.62
C SER A 256 11.34 -11.85 27.66
N ASN A 257 10.09 -11.67 28.10
CA ASN A 257 9.13 -10.86 27.36
C ASN A 257 9.63 -9.41 27.25
N PRO A 258 9.14 -8.64 26.27
CA PRO A 258 9.37 -7.21 26.26
C PRO A 258 8.87 -6.53 27.54
N ASN A 259 9.50 -5.42 27.87
CA ASN A 259 9.03 -4.46 28.85
C ASN A 259 7.96 -3.59 28.21
N PHE A 260 6.81 -3.50 28.87
CA PHE A 260 5.61 -2.82 28.42
C PHE A 260 5.33 -1.66 29.38
N SER A 261 5.76 -0.44 29.02
CA SER A 261 5.65 0.81 29.81
C SER A 261 6.45 0.85 31.15
N SER A 262 6.59 2.04 31.75
CA SER A 262 7.42 2.28 32.94
C SER A 262 6.72 2.25 34.30
N ASP A 263 5.38 2.26 34.40
CA ASP A 263 4.73 2.70 35.66
C ASP A 263 3.56 1.83 36.20
N ASP A 264 3.21 0.69 35.61
CA ASP A 264 2.12 -0.18 36.14
C ASP A 264 2.39 -1.68 35.92
N ASP A 265 1.65 -2.53 36.66
CA ASP A 265 1.60 -4.01 36.54
C ASP A 265 1.79 -4.46 35.08
N GLU A 266 2.90 -5.17 34.80
CA GLU A 266 3.27 -5.64 33.46
C GLU A 266 2.13 -6.38 32.76
N MET A 267 1.26 -7.06 33.51
CA MET A 267 0.11 -7.78 32.96
C MET A 267 -0.96 -6.81 32.40
N VAL A 268 -1.23 -5.71 33.10
CA VAL A 268 -2.18 -4.68 32.67
C VAL A 268 -1.61 -3.89 31.49
N ALA A 269 -0.33 -3.52 31.55
CA ALA A 269 0.35 -2.85 30.46
C ALA A 269 0.37 -3.71 29.17
N ARG A 270 0.68 -5.00 29.30
CA ARG A 270 0.58 -5.99 28.21
C ARG A 270 -0.81 -6.05 27.60
N LYS A 271 -1.86 -6.14 28.41
CA LYS A 271 -3.26 -6.17 27.93
C LYS A 271 -3.64 -4.90 27.15
N ASN A 272 -3.04 -3.76 27.51
CA ASN A 272 -3.28 -2.49 26.84
C ASN A 272 -2.52 -2.33 25.53
N GLN A 273 -1.25 -2.77 25.47
CA GLN A 273 -0.40 -2.63 24.28
C GLN A 273 -0.56 -3.78 23.27
N ILE A 274 -0.89 -5.00 23.70
CA ILE A 274 -1.02 -6.16 22.81
C ILE A 274 -2.48 -6.29 22.35
N LYS A 275 -2.71 -6.37 21.04
CA LYS A 275 -4.03 -6.45 20.41
C LYS A 275 -4.09 -7.56 19.37
N LYS A 276 -5.16 -8.36 19.39
CA LYS A 276 -5.43 -9.33 18.34
C LYS A 276 -6.05 -8.63 17.13
N LEU A 277 -5.53 -8.89 15.95
CA LEU A 277 -6.09 -8.45 14.68
C LEU A 277 -7.44 -9.16 14.45
N GLN A 278 -8.42 -8.39 13.95
CA GLN A 278 -9.70 -8.97 13.51
C GLN A 278 -9.59 -9.57 12.11
N GLU A 279 -8.74 -8.96 11.28
CA GLU A 279 -8.42 -9.36 9.92
C GLU A 279 -6.94 -9.08 9.65
N PRO A 280 -6.26 -9.89 8.81
CA PRO A 280 -4.90 -9.60 8.36
C PRO A 280 -4.82 -8.26 7.61
N GLU A 281 -3.71 -7.55 7.77
CA GLU A 281 -3.42 -6.35 6.98
C GLU A 281 -3.09 -6.73 5.54
N ASN A 282 -3.52 -5.92 4.57
CA ASN A 282 -3.30 -6.22 3.15
C ASN A 282 -2.68 -5.02 2.42
N PHE A 283 -1.39 -5.14 2.07
CA PHE A 283 -0.63 -4.09 1.38
C PHE A 283 -0.55 -4.24 -0.14
N LEU A 284 -1.35 -5.14 -0.72
CA LEU A 284 -1.47 -5.33 -2.18
C LEU A 284 -2.64 -4.54 -2.77
N GLY A 285 -2.88 -3.31 -2.27
CA GLY A 285 -3.99 -2.49 -2.77
C GLY A 285 -5.37 -3.04 -2.43
N GLY A 286 -5.47 -3.87 -1.38
CA GLY A 286 -6.73 -4.48 -0.92
C GLY A 286 -7.19 -5.69 -1.76
N THR A 287 -6.31 -6.24 -2.59
CA THR A 287 -6.57 -7.46 -3.36
C THR A 287 -6.34 -8.71 -2.52
N ASP A 288 -7.28 -9.65 -2.55
CA ASP A 288 -7.10 -10.95 -1.92
C ASP A 288 -6.05 -11.76 -2.71
N ALA A 289 -4.95 -12.10 -2.04
CA ALA A 289 -3.80 -12.77 -2.65
C ALA A 289 -4.14 -14.21 -3.06
N ASP A 290 -4.92 -14.92 -2.25
CA ASP A 290 -5.34 -16.29 -2.53
C ASP A 290 -6.31 -16.32 -3.71
N LEU A 291 -7.26 -15.38 -3.76
CA LEU A 291 -8.16 -15.25 -4.90
C LEU A 291 -7.39 -14.88 -6.18
N SER A 292 -6.42 -13.97 -6.10
CA SER A 292 -5.59 -13.60 -7.24
C SER A 292 -4.79 -14.77 -7.77
N PHE A 293 -4.21 -15.57 -6.86
CA PHE A 293 -3.53 -16.80 -7.24
C PHE A 293 -4.50 -17.80 -7.89
N GLN A 294 -5.71 -17.98 -7.36
CA GLN A 294 -6.70 -18.89 -7.95
C GLN A 294 -7.12 -18.46 -9.37
N VAL A 295 -7.30 -17.16 -9.60
CA VAL A 295 -7.77 -16.63 -10.89
C VAL A 295 -6.63 -16.56 -11.92
N TYR A 296 -5.43 -16.14 -11.51
CA TYR A 296 -4.33 -15.81 -12.43
C TYR A 296 -3.11 -16.73 -12.30
N GLY A 297 -3.18 -17.80 -11.50
CA GLY A 297 -1.99 -18.54 -11.03
C GLY A 297 -1.85 -20.05 -11.25
N PRO A 298 -2.74 -20.84 -11.90
CA PRO A 298 -2.49 -22.29 -11.96
C PRO A 298 -1.51 -22.67 -13.10
N SER A 299 -0.21 -22.41 -12.88
CA SER A 299 1.02 -23.02 -13.47
C SER A 299 1.46 -22.74 -14.94
N GLY A 300 2.78 -22.77 -15.16
CA GLY A 300 3.48 -22.88 -16.46
C GLY A 300 3.59 -21.61 -17.33
N THR A 301 2.47 -20.93 -17.52
CA THR A 301 2.34 -19.73 -18.38
C THR A 301 1.50 -18.63 -17.76
N ASN A 302 1.18 -18.77 -16.46
CA ASN A 302 0.32 -17.89 -15.68
C ASN A 302 1.14 -16.88 -14.86
N ALA A 303 0.47 -15.84 -14.34
CA ALA A 303 1.13 -14.69 -13.73
C ALA A 303 1.83 -15.00 -12.41
N TYR A 304 1.27 -15.93 -11.63
CA TYR A 304 1.73 -16.28 -10.29
C TYR A 304 1.86 -17.80 -10.18
N SER A 305 2.84 -18.29 -9.40
CA SER A 305 2.99 -19.73 -9.12
C SER A 305 2.60 -20.12 -7.69
N SER A 306 2.39 -19.13 -6.82
CA SER A 306 1.99 -19.30 -5.42
C SER A 306 1.35 -18.00 -4.90
N THR A 307 0.67 -18.07 -3.75
CA THR A 307 0.24 -16.87 -3.01
C THR A 307 1.44 -15.99 -2.62
N ASN A 308 2.60 -16.58 -2.31
CA ASN A 308 3.81 -15.81 -2.04
C ASN A 308 4.27 -14.97 -3.24
N ASP A 309 4.15 -15.49 -4.47
CA ASP A 309 4.47 -14.73 -5.69
C ASP A 309 3.53 -13.53 -5.88
N VAL A 310 2.29 -13.63 -5.40
CA VAL A 310 1.34 -12.51 -5.39
C VAL A 310 1.83 -11.41 -4.44
N TYR A 311 2.32 -11.73 -3.24
CA TYR A 311 2.91 -10.72 -2.35
C TYR A 311 4.22 -10.14 -2.91
N ARG A 312 5.07 -11.01 -3.47
CA ARG A 312 6.34 -10.65 -4.10
C ARG A 312 6.17 -9.85 -5.40
N SER A 313 4.96 -9.78 -5.95
CA SER A 313 4.63 -8.96 -7.12
C SER A 313 5.14 -7.53 -7.00
N ILE A 314 5.10 -6.96 -5.78
CA ILE A 314 5.49 -5.58 -5.51
C ILE A 314 6.90 -5.24 -6.02
N ILE A 315 7.84 -6.18 -5.95
CA ILE A 315 9.22 -6.00 -6.45
C ILE A 315 9.49 -6.66 -7.79
N SER A 316 8.65 -7.58 -8.24
CA SER A 316 8.91 -8.31 -9.49
C SER A 316 8.43 -7.54 -10.73
N PRO A 317 9.08 -7.73 -11.89
CA PRO A 317 8.58 -7.18 -13.15
C PRO A 317 7.26 -7.85 -13.53
N SER A 318 6.49 -7.21 -14.41
CA SER A 318 5.29 -7.84 -14.95
C SER A 318 5.62 -9.18 -15.61
N PRO A 319 4.79 -10.21 -15.37
CA PRO A 319 5.03 -11.57 -15.84
C PRO A 319 4.96 -11.62 -17.37
N LYS A 320 5.86 -12.41 -17.96
CA LYS A 320 5.93 -12.63 -19.41
C LYS A 320 6.14 -14.11 -19.68
N THR A 321 5.61 -14.59 -20.80
CA THR A 321 5.92 -15.90 -21.36
C THR A 321 7.42 -15.97 -21.71
N PRO A 322 7.99 -17.19 -21.90
CA PRO A 322 9.37 -17.33 -22.38
C PRO A 322 9.66 -16.61 -23.70
N ALA A 323 8.64 -16.38 -24.53
CA ALA A 323 8.73 -15.61 -25.78
C ALA A 323 8.69 -14.08 -25.57
N GLY A 324 8.62 -13.60 -24.32
CA GLY A 324 8.57 -12.17 -23.97
C GLY A 324 7.18 -11.54 -24.06
N VAL A 325 6.13 -12.32 -24.36
CA VAL A 325 4.74 -11.83 -24.42
C VAL A 325 4.18 -11.66 -23.00
N SER A 326 3.59 -10.49 -22.70
CA SER A 326 2.98 -10.20 -21.40
C SER A 326 1.88 -11.19 -21.04
N ILE A 327 1.89 -11.66 -19.80
CA ILE A 327 0.85 -12.52 -19.23
C ILE A 327 -0.19 -11.64 -18.53
N VAL A 328 -1.47 -11.99 -18.65
CA VAL A 328 -2.55 -11.29 -17.95
C VAL A 328 -2.44 -11.59 -16.45
N GLU A 329 -2.50 -10.53 -15.65
CA GLU A 329 -2.41 -10.58 -14.19
C GLU A 329 -3.48 -9.68 -13.57
N ASP A 330 -3.71 -9.79 -12.26
CA ASP A 330 -4.62 -8.90 -11.54
C ASP A 330 -4.21 -7.42 -11.73
N PRO A 331 -5.13 -6.55 -12.19
CA PRO A 331 -4.81 -5.16 -12.53
C PRO A 331 -4.40 -4.32 -11.31
N VAL A 332 -4.91 -4.62 -10.11
CA VAL A 332 -4.51 -3.95 -8.86
C VAL A 332 -3.08 -4.31 -8.52
N ILE A 333 -2.74 -5.60 -8.64
CA ILE A 333 -1.39 -6.07 -8.36
C ILE A 333 -0.40 -5.45 -9.36
N LYS A 334 -0.70 -5.54 -10.66
CA LYS A 334 0.14 -5.00 -11.74
C LYS A 334 0.59 -3.58 -11.44
N ALA A 335 -0.36 -2.72 -11.12
CA ALA A 335 -0.05 -1.33 -10.97
C ALA A 335 0.46 -0.96 -9.57
N ASN A 336 0.47 -1.91 -8.63
CA ASN A 336 1.20 -1.77 -7.39
C ASN A 336 2.68 -2.17 -7.50
N ARG A 337 3.11 -2.83 -8.59
CA ARG A 337 4.51 -3.19 -8.85
C ARG A 337 5.40 -1.95 -8.93
N MET A 338 6.58 -2.02 -8.32
CA MET A 338 7.56 -0.95 -8.43
C MET A 338 8.09 -0.78 -9.85
N SER A 339 8.15 -1.85 -10.64
CA SER A 339 8.47 -1.81 -12.07
C SER A 339 7.49 -0.97 -12.89
N GLU A 340 6.22 -0.91 -12.46
CA GLU A 340 5.17 -0.09 -13.10
C GLU A 340 5.07 1.32 -12.51
N LYS A 341 5.47 1.50 -11.24
CA LYS A 341 5.45 2.81 -10.56
C LYS A 341 6.71 3.63 -10.80
N ALA A 342 7.84 3.00 -11.13
CA ALA A 342 9.11 3.69 -11.24
C ALA A 342 9.13 4.69 -12.39
N GLY A 343 9.59 5.91 -12.09
CA GLY A 343 9.83 6.93 -13.10
C GLY A 343 11.04 6.60 -13.98
N ILE A 344 12.06 6.00 -13.38
CA ILE A 344 13.30 5.58 -14.03
C ILE A 344 13.55 4.10 -13.75
N THR A 345 13.92 3.37 -14.79
CA THR A 345 14.34 1.98 -14.70
C THR A 345 15.79 1.83 -15.14
N ILE A 346 16.55 1.05 -14.38
CA ILE A 346 17.92 0.64 -14.68
C ILE A 346 17.91 -0.87 -14.86
N GLU A 347 18.08 -1.32 -16.10
CA GLU A 347 18.11 -2.75 -16.45
C GLU A 347 19.55 -3.17 -16.76
N VAL A 348 20.06 -4.14 -16.02
CA VAL A 348 21.43 -4.64 -16.19
C VAL A 348 21.52 -5.57 -17.41
N ARG A 349 22.51 -5.34 -18.25
CA ARG A 349 22.72 -6.13 -19.46
C ARG A 349 23.75 -7.23 -19.24
N LYS A 350 23.65 -8.29 -20.04
CA LYS A 350 24.68 -9.33 -20.11
C LYS A 350 25.86 -8.84 -20.93
N THR A 351 27.06 -8.96 -20.38
CA THR A 351 28.32 -8.43 -20.92
C THR A 351 28.92 -9.23 -22.09
N THR A 352 28.18 -10.18 -22.68
CA THR A 352 28.67 -10.98 -23.82
C THR A 352 28.57 -10.25 -25.17
N ASP A 353 27.90 -9.10 -25.22
CA ASP A 353 27.82 -8.23 -26.40
C ASP A 353 28.79 -7.04 -26.23
N ILE A 354 29.58 -6.73 -27.25
CA ILE A 354 30.56 -5.64 -27.24
C ILE A 354 29.89 -4.28 -26.97
N LEU A 355 28.67 -4.06 -27.46
CA LEU A 355 27.92 -2.83 -27.18
C LEU A 355 27.59 -2.71 -25.69
N TYR A 356 27.34 -3.84 -25.02
CA TYR A 356 26.99 -3.90 -23.60
C TYR A 356 28.21 -3.88 -22.68
N LEU A 357 29.41 -4.13 -23.20
CA LEU A 357 30.66 -3.88 -22.45
C LEU A 357 30.89 -2.39 -22.22
N LEU A 358 30.53 -1.53 -23.19
CA LEU A 358 30.62 -0.07 -23.03
C LEU A 358 29.43 0.50 -22.24
N TYR A 359 28.25 -0.13 -22.36
CA TYR A 359 27.00 0.31 -21.74
C TYR A 359 26.33 -0.84 -20.99
N PRO A 360 26.84 -1.20 -19.79
CA PRO A 360 26.43 -2.42 -19.08
C PRO A 360 25.03 -2.34 -18.49
N VAL A 361 24.37 -1.18 -18.60
CA VAL A 361 22.98 -0.98 -18.22
C VAL A 361 22.22 -0.30 -19.34
N LYS A 362 20.91 -0.54 -19.39
CA LYS A 362 19.93 0.29 -20.09
C LYS A 362 19.27 1.21 -19.07
N ILE A 363 19.22 2.50 -19.33
CA ILE A 363 18.50 3.47 -18.49
C ILE A 363 17.34 4.03 -19.30
N TYR A 364 16.12 3.88 -18.81
CA TYR A 364 14.92 4.31 -19.53
C TYR A 364 13.83 4.80 -18.59
N THR A 365 12.79 5.42 -19.15
CA THR A 365 11.61 5.87 -18.41
C THR A 365 10.39 5.08 -18.82
N LYS A 366 9.37 5.01 -17.97
CA LYS A 366 8.09 4.35 -18.30
C LYS A 366 7.46 4.88 -19.59
N ALA A 367 7.52 6.20 -19.81
CA ALA A 367 6.95 6.83 -21.00
C ALA A 367 7.71 6.48 -22.29
N ASN A 368 9.00 6.16 -22.20
CA ASN A 368 9.87 5.90 -23.34
C ASN A 368 10.76 4.66 -23.12
N PRO A 369 10.18 3.45 -23.02
CA PRO A 369 10.93 2.24 -22.71
C PRO A 369 11.88 1.80 -23.84
N SER A 370 11.67 2.30 -25.06
CA SER A 370 12.55 2.01 -26.21
C SER A 370 13.82 2.87 -26.23
N ILE A 371 13.84 4.01 -25.53
CA ILE A 371 15.00 4.91 -25.51
C ILE A 371 15.98 4.42 -24.43
N ASP A 372 17.24 4.26 -24.81
CA ASP A 372 18.31 4.02 -23.86
C ASP A 372 19.14 5.29 -23.62
N TYR A 373 18.96 5.89 -22.44
CA TYR A 373 19.72 7.04 -22.00
C TYR A 373 21.19 6.71 -21.70
N ALA A 374 21.54 5.45 -21.44
CA ALA A 374 22.93 5.04 -21.26
C ALA A 374 23.73 5.16 -22.56
N ILE A 375 23.15 4.77 -23.70
CA ILE A 375 23.78 4.86 -25.02
C ILE A 375 23.76 6.30 -25.54
N THR A 376 22.62 6.99 -25.42
CA THR A 376 22.50 8.36 -25.96
C THR A 376 23.25 9.39 -25.11
N ASN A 377 23.52 9.07 -23.84
CA ASN A 377 24.29 9.92 -22.93
C ASN A 377 25.32 9.08 -22.15
N PRO A 378 26.41 8.62 -22.78
CA PRO A 378 27.41 7.73 -22.19
C PRO A 378 27.94 8.17 -20.82
N ALA A 379 28.19 9.47 -20.67
CA ALA A 379 28.71 10.05 -19.43
C ALA A 379 27.73 9.93 -18.24
N LEU A 380 26.42 9.80 -18.51
CA LEU A 380 25.40 9.54 -17.48
C LEU A 380 25.63 8.16 -16.87
N ALA A 381 25.59 7.11 -17.70
CA ALA A 381 25.69 5.73 -17.26
C ALA A 381 27.07 5.41 -16.65
N ALA A 382 28.16 5.86 -17.28
CA ALA A 382 29.52 5.64 -16.80
C ALA A 382 29.79 6.26 -15.41
N SER A 383 29.05 7.30 -15.03
CA SER A 383 29.17 7.89 -13.69
C SER A 383 28.29 7.22 -12.64
N ILE A 384 27.11 6.72 -13.04
CA ILE A 384 26.14 6.13 -12.10
C ILE A 384 26.47 4.67 -11.81
N ILE A 385 27.03 3.94 -12.79
CA ILE A 385 27.40 2.53 -12.65
C ILE A 385 28.91 2.42 -12.49
N THR A 386 29.37 2.12 -11.28
CA THR A 386 30.81 2.01 -10.97
C THR A 386 31.37 0.62 -11.22
N SER A 387 30.50 -0.40 -11.19
CA SER A 387 30.82 -1.78 -11.52
C SER A 387 29.55 -2.49 -11.98
N ALA A 388 29.63 -3.36 -12.97
CA ALA A 388 28.48 -4.10 -13.47
C ALA A 388 28.74 -5.60 -13.48
N ARG A 389 27.80 -6.36 -12.91
CA ARG A 389 27.84 -7.83 -12.81
C ARG A 389 29.19 -8.39 -12.34
N LYS A 390 29.85 -7.72 -11.41
CA LYS A 390 31.05 -8.27 -10.76
C LYS A 390 30.62 -9.45 -9.90
N GLU A 391 31.24 -10.61 -10.11
CA GLU A 391 30.94 -11.79 -9.32
C GLU A 391 31.53 -11.64 -7.91
N VAL A 392 30.69 -11.79 -6.88
CA VAL A 392 31.06 -11.70 -5.46
C VAL A 392 30.41 -12.84 -4.71
N PHE A 393 31.14 -13.50 -3.82
CA PHE A 393 30.60 -14.61 -3.03
C PHE A 393 29.72 -14.10 -1.87
N ASP A 394 28.45 -14.49 -1.83
CA ASP A 394 27.59 -14.24 -0.68
C ASP A 394 27.66 -15.44 0.27
N THR A 395 28.20 -15.20 1.46
CA THR A 395 28.41 -16.29 2.43
C THR A 395 27.11 -16.85 3.01
N ARG A 396 26.04 -16.05 3.14
CA ARG A 396 24.75 -16.54 3.66
C ARG A 396 24.10 -17.46 2.64
N GLU A 397 24.15 -17.05 1.38
CA GLU A 397 23.63 -17.84 0.26
C GLU A 397 24.54 -19.01 -0.12
N ASN A 398 25.83 -18.92 0.23
CA ASN A 398 26.88 -19.84 -0.17
C ASN A 398 26.92 -20.05 -1.69
N LYS A 399 26.76 -18.94 -2.40
CA LYS A 399 26.71 -18.84 -3.86
C LYS A 399 27.38 -17.56 -4.30
N ASN A 400 27.81 -17.54 -5.55
CA ASN A 400 28.20 -16.30 -6.20
C ASN A 400 26.97 -15.43 -6.52
N VAL A 401 27.18 -14.13 -6.48
CA VAL A 401 26.22 -13.10 -6.82
C VAL A 401 26.83 -12.17 -7.86
N ASN A 402 26.13 -11.95 -8.98
CA ASN A 402 26.50 -10.92 -9.94
C ASN A 402 26.05 -9.56 -9.41
N ILE A 403 26.97 -8.78 -8.88
CA ILE A 403 26.68 -7.48 -8.27
C ILE A 403 26.91 -6.35 -9.28
N THR A 404 25.88 -5.53 -9.49
CA THR A 404 25.99 -4.25 -10.19
C THR A 404 25.89 -3.12 -9.18
N THR A 405 26.90 -2.25 -9.12
CA THR A 405 26.99 -1.15 -8.16
C THR A 405 26.51 0.15 -8.78
N ILE A 406 25.50 0.74 -8.14
CA ILE A 406 24.94 2.06 -8.43
C ILE A 406 25.46 3.05 -7.39
N ASP A 407 26.18 4.07 -7.87
CA ASP A 407 26.58 5.21 -7.06
C ASP A 407 25.43 6.20 -6.95
N ILE A 408 24.84 6.28 -5.75
CA ILE A 408 23.66 7.10 -5.48
C ILE A 408 24.01 8.58 -5.41
N GLY A 409 25.23 8.93 -4.98
CA GLY A 409 25.73 10.30 -5.00
C GLY A 409 25.88 10.83 -6.42
N ASN A 410 26.44 10.02 -7.33
CA ASN A 410 26.53 10.36 -8.75
C ASN A 410 25.15 10.38 -9.42
N LEU A 411 24.24 9.46 -9.07
CA LEU A 411 22.85 9.51 -9.52
C LEU A 411 22.18 10.84 -9.13
N LYS A 412 22.32 11.27 -7.87
CA LYS A 412 21.84 12.57 -7.39
C LYS A 412 22.41 13.72 -8.22
N ALA A 413 23.74 13.77 -8.35
CA ALA A 413 24.41 14.83 -9.10
C ALA A 413 23.94 14.88 -10.56
N ARG A 414 23.74 13.72 -11.19
CA ARG A 414 23.24 13.63 -12.57
C ARG A 414 21.78 14.06 -12.69
N LEU A 415 20.90 13.67 -11.79
CA LEU A 415 19.50 14.11 -11.84
C LEU A 415 19.38 15.64 -11.70
N ALA A 416 20.29 16.27 -10.96
CA ALA A 416 20.36 17.74 -10.83
C ALA A 416 21.09 18.43 -12.01
N ALA A 417 21.96 17.73 -12.74
CA ALA A 417 22.83 18.35 -13.75
C ALA A 417 22.04 18.90 -14.97
N PRO A 418 22.31 20.12 -15.46
CA PRO A 418 21.63 20.69 -16.64
C PRO A 418 21.71 19.81 -17.89
N SER A 419 22.83 19.09 -18.07
CA SER A 419 23.08 18.20 -19.21
C SER A 419 22.21 16.95 -19.26
N THR A 420 21.53 16.60 -18.16
CA THR A 420 20.68 15.40 -18.13
C THR A 420 19.42 15.62 -18.97
N PRO A 421 19.04 14.66 -19.84
CA PRO A 421 17.89 14.76 -20.73
C PRO A 421 16.61 15.18 -20.00
N ALA A 422 15.89 16.15 -20.57
CA ALA A 422 14.67 16.71 -19.97
C ALA A 422 13.61 15.64 -19.70
N ALA A 423 13.45 14.67 -20.60
CA ALA A 423 12.51 13.57 -20.43
C ALA A 423 12.88 12.64 -19.26
N LEU A 424 14.18 12.42 -18.98
CA LEU A 424 14.62 11.61 -17.85
C LEU A 424 14.39 12.34 -16.52
N LYS A 425 14.68 13.65 -16.46
CA LYS A 425 14.39 14.50 -15.30
C LYS A 425 12.90 14.58 -15.00
N ALA A 426 12.08 14.85 -16.02
CA ALA A 426 10.63 14.97 -15.88
C ALA A 426 9.98 13.65 -15.44
N ALA A 427 10.58 12.51 -15.80
CA ALA A 427 10.08 11.21 -15.40
C ALA A 427 10.45 10.84 -13.94
N TYR A 428 11.47 11.46 -13.34
CA TYR A 428 11.87 11.13 -11.98
C TYR A 428 10.78 11.48 -10.97
N ASN A 429 10.22 10.45 -10.33
CA ASN A 429 9.09 10.55 -9.40
C ASN A 429 9.42 10.07 -7.99
N GLY A 430 10.72 10.00 -7.65
CA GLY A 430 11.19 9.44 -6.38
C GLY A 430 11.39 7.93 -6.38
N ILE A 431 11.07 7.20 -7.47
CA ILE A 431 11.22 5.74 -7.52
C ILE A 431 12.19 5.34 -8.63
N ILE A 432 13.22 4.56 -8.26
CA ILE A 432 14.13 3.88 -9.17
C ILE A 432 13.87 2.37 -9.09
N TYR A 433 13.56 1.76 -10.23
CA TYR A 433 13.54 0.29 -10.33
C TYR A 433 14.84 -0.18 -10.98
N ALA A 434 15.66 -0.91 -10.23
CA ALA A 434 16.95 -1.41 -10.69
C ALA A 434 16.96 -2.93 -10.63
N TYR A 435 17.23 -3.61 -11.73
CA TYR A 435 17.20 -5.07 -11.77
C TYR A 435 18.10 -5.65 -12.87
N ASP A 436 18.57 -6.86 -12.62
CA ASP A 436 19.27 -7.73 -13.54
C ASP A 436 18.33 -8.88 -13.96
N PRO A 437 17.76 -8.81 -15.19
CA PRO A 437 16.85 -9.82 -15.73
C PRO A 437 17.55 -11.12 -16.15
N ASN A 438 18.88 -11.19 -16.07
CA ASN A 438 19.60 -12.34 -16.58
C ASN A 438 19.33 -13.60 -15.74
N PRO A 439 19.35 -14.81 -16.35
CA PRO A 439 19.03 -16.05 -15.65
C PRO A 439 19.83 -16.26 -14.36
N GLN A 440 19.15 -16.64 -13.29
CA GLN A 440 19.72 -16.88 -11.95
C GLN A 440 19.67 -18.37 -11.59
N THR A 441 20.50 -19.18 -12.25
CA THR A 441 20.52 -20.64 -12.04
C THR A 441 21.52 -21.04 -10.96
N THR A 442 22.81 -20.80 -11.19
CA THR A 442 23.91 -21.12 -10.25
C THR A 442 24.41 -19.88 -9.51
N THR A 443 24.43 -18.75 -10.20
CA THR A 443 24.83 -17.43 -9.70
C THR A 443 23.58 -16.57 -9.65
N ILE A 444 23.24 -16.03 -8.48
CA ILE A 444 22.10 -15.11 -8.33
C ILE A 444 22.53 -13.68 -8.70
N ASN A 445 21.59 -12.75 -8.84
CA ASN A 445 21.93 -11.37 -9.17
C ASN A 445 21.67 -10.44 -7.98
N GLY A 446 22.41 -9.32 -7.92
CA GLY A 446 22.22 -8.31 -6.89
C GLY A 446 22.55 -6.90 -7.36
N ILE A 447 21.91 -5.92 -6.75
CA ILE A 447 22.16 -4.50 -6.96
C ILE A 447 22.81 -3.94 -5.69
N ARG A 448 23.95 -3.27 -5.81
CA ARG A 448 24.60 -2.59 -4.69
C ARG A 448 24.39 -1.09 -4.77
N LEU A 449 24.01 -0.47 -3.67
CA LEU A 449 23.86 0.98 -3.51
C LEU A 449 25.06 1.49 -2.71
N SER A 450 25.88 2.34 -3.32
CA SER A 450 27.06 2.94 -2.70
C SER A 450 26.95 4.47 -2.69
N ASN A 451 27.76 5.13 -1.86
CA ASN A 451 27.83 6.60 -1.76
C ASN A 451 26.45 7.25 -1.57
N ALA A 452 25.63 6.64 -0.69
CA ALA A 452 24.22 6.96 -0.52
C ALA A 452 23.92 7.77 0.75
N SER A 453 24.92 8.44 1.33
CA SER A 453 24.73 9.28 2.53
C SER A 453 23.70 10.39 2.30
N GLU A 454 23.62 10.91 1.08
CA GLU A 454 22.60 11.86 0.64
C GLU A 454 21.94 11.35 -0.64
N LEU A 455 20.61 11.43 -0.70
CA LEU A 455 19.81 10.83 -1.76
C LEU A 455 19.32 11.87 -2.77
N PRO A 456 18.96 11.45 -4.00
CA PRO A 456 18.22 12.30 -4.92
C PRO A 456 16.98 12.93 -4.27
N TYR A 457 16.83 14.24 -4.42
CA TYR A 457 15.77 15.02 -3.78
C TYR A 457 14.97 15.82 -4.81
N THR A 458 13.66 15.75 -4.72
CA THR A 458 12.73 16.61 -5.45
C THR A 458 11.46 16.81 -4.63
N THR A 459 10.70 17.85 -4.97
CA THR A 459 9.46 18.20 -4.28
C THR A 459 8.29 18.33 -5.25
N VAL A 460 7.09 18.01 -4.75
CA VAL A 460 5.81 18.31 -5.39
C VAL A 460 4.98 19.08 -4.36
N ASP A 461 4.43 20.23 -4.77
CA ASP A 461 3.67 21.14 -3.88
C ASP A 461 4.41 21.49 -2.57
N GLY A 462 5.73 21.69 -2.66
CA GLY A 462 6.58 22.03 -1.52
C GLY A 462 6.87 20.86 -0.55
N LYS A 463 6.47 19.62 -0.89
CA LYS A 463 6.73 18.43 -0.08
C LYS A 463 7.73 17.49 -0.75
N PRO A 464 8.66 16.87 0.00
CA PRO A 464 9.54 15.83 -0.53
C PRO A 464 8.73 14.67 -1.12
N VAL A 465 9.08 14.23 -2.33
CA VAL A 465 8.50 13.00 -2.90
C VAL A 465 9.12 11.73 -2.30
N GLY A 466 10.31 11.85 -1.72
CA GLY A 466 11.10 10.73 -1.20
C GLY A 466 12.02 10.08 -2.23
N PHE A 467 12.75 9.05 -1.81
CA PHE A 467 13.59 8.24 -2.67
C PHE A 467 13.47 6.74 -2.35
N THR A 468 12.92 5.99 -3.29
CA THR A 468 12.73 4.55 -3.21
C THR A 468 13.57 3.85 -4.27
N VAL A 469 14.35 2.86 -3.84
CA VAL A 469 14.99 1.91 -4.75
C VAL A 469 14.28 0.56 -4.61
N ALA A 470 13.84 -0.01 -5.71
CA ALA A 470 13.22 -1.32 -5.73
C ALA A 470 13.91 -2.26 -6.73
N SER A 471 13.97 -3.54 -6.38
CA SER A 471 14.60 -4.57 -7.21
C SER A 471 13.93 -5.93 -7.06
N ASP A 472 13.77 -6.66 -8.16
CA ASP A 472 13.43 -8.10 -8.11
C ASP A 472 14.59 -8.96 -7.58
N ASN A 473 15.79 -8.39 -7.46
CA ASN A 473 16.99 -9.06 -7.00
C ASN A 473 17.29 -8.72 -5.55
N GLY A 474 18.37 -9.29 -5.01
CA GLY A 474 18.89 -8.85 -3.72
C GLY A 474 19.49 -7.44 -3.83
N VAL A 475 19.37 -6.66 -2.77
CA VAL A 475 19.98 -5.33 -2.67
C VAL A 475 21.04 -5.33 -1.56
N TYR A 476 22.22 -4.80 -1.89
CA TYR A 476 23.30 -4.55 -0.95
C TYR A 476 23.39 -3.06 -0.67
N ILE A 477 23.43 -2.66 0.59
CA ILE A 477 23.70 -1.27 1.01
C ILE A 477 25.16 -1.25 1.45
N GLN A 478 25.99 -0.38 0.86
CA GLN A 478 27.39 -0.24 1.27
C GLN A 478 27.62 1.12 1.95
N GLY A 479 27.95 1.07 3.24
CA GLY A 479 28.18 2.24 4.08
C GLY A 479 26.88 2.93 4.51
N ASN A 480 26.98 4.23 4.79
CA ASN A 480 25.87 5.05 5.25
C ASN A 480 24.82 5.28 4.15
N TYR A 481 23.54 5.24 4.54
CA TYR A 481 22.41 5.46 3.64
C TYR A 481 21.44 6.49 4.24
N ASN A 482 21.19 7.56 3.48
CA ASN A 482 20.31 8.67 3.86
C ASN A 482 20.63 9.27 5.24
N THR A 483 21.91 9.46 5.55
CA THR A 483 22.35 10.04 6.83
C THR A 483 22.44 11.57 6.79
N SER A 484 22.30 12.17 5.61
CA SER A 484 22.35 13.62 5.39
C SER A 484 21.09 14.08 4.66
N ASN A 485 20.53 15.21 5.10
CA ASN A 485 19.38 15.83 4.46
C ASN A 485 19.79 16.59 3.18
N PRO A 486 18.82 17.01 2.34
CA PRO A 486 19.09 17.78 1.13
C PRO A 486 19.75 19.15 1.37
N GLN A 487 19.79 19.62 2.62
CA GLN A 487 20.46 20.86 3.05
C GLN A 487 21.91 20.60 3.52
N GLY A 488 22.39 19.36 3.44
CA GLY A 488 23.75 18.97 3.80
C GLY A 488 23.98 18.79 5.31
N THR A 489 22.93 18.74 6.13
CA THR A 489 23.05 18.47 7.57
C THR A 489 22.69 17.03 7.93
N ALA A 490 23.18 16.52 9.06
CA ALA A 490 22.89 15.16 9.50
C ALA A 490 21.38 14.96 9.75
N ASN A 491 20.86 13.81 9.33
CA ASN A 491 19.50 13.38 9.66
C ASN A 491 19.41 12.97 11.14
N THR A 492 18.28 13.27 11.76
CA THR A 492 17.92 12.73 13.09
C THR A 492 16.81 11.70 12.93
N GLU A 493 16.58 10.89 13.98
CA GLU A 493 15.63 9.76 13.95
C GLU A 493 14.21 10.15 13.50
N ASP A 494 13.79 11.38 13.77
CA ASP A 494 12.48 11.92 13.38
C ASP A 494 12.61 13.06 12.33
N ASN A 495 13.72 13.18 11.60
CA ASN A 495 13.95 14.28 10.67
C ASN A 495 14.72 13.92 9.39
N ALA A 496 14.49 12.74 8.83
CA ALA A 496 14.91 12.46 7.46
C ALA A 496 14.15 13.40 6.50
N GLY A 497 14.74 14.56 6.19
CA GLY A 497 14.13 15.59 5.32
C GLY A 497 13.80 15.09 3.90
N ASN A 498 14.27 13.88 3.57
CA ASN A 498 13.92 13.10 2.39
C ASN A 498 13.55 11.67 2.84
N PRO A 499 12.26 11.30 2.90
CA PRO A 499 11.87 9.94 3.28
C PRO A 499 12.40 8.95 2.23
N ALA A 500 12.87 7.78 2.67
CA ALA A 500 13.48 6.81 1.77
C ALA A 500 12.96 5.39 1.99
N ALA A 501 12.97 4.58 0.93
CA ALA A 501 12.69 3.16 1.03
C ALA A 501 13.61 2.31 0.14
N ILE A 502 13.82 1.06 0.57
CA ILE A 502 14.46 0.02 -0.24
C ILE A 502 13.55 -1.21 -0.22
N MET A 503 13.21 -1.74 -1.39
CA MET A 503 12.37 -2.93 -1.52
C MET A 503 13.07 -3.97 -2.40
N ALA A 504 13.39 -5.14 -1.86
CA ALA A 504 14.20 -6.12 -2.56
C ALA A 504 13.84 -7.57 -2.20
N ASP A 505 14.33 -8.53 -2.99
CA ASP A 505 14.17 -9.95 -2.69
C ASP A 505 14.80 -10.31 -1.34
N ALA A 506 15.96 -9.73 -1.06
CA ALA A 506 16.62 -9.69 0.23
C ALA A 506 17.48 -8.42 0.36
N ILE A 507 17.69 -7.92 1.57
CA ILE A 507 18.53 -6.74 1.84
C ILE A 507 19.73 -7.12 2.71
N THR A 508 20.94 -6.84 2.22
CA THR A 508 22.20 -7.07 2.93
C THR A 508 22.92 -5.75 3.19
N LEU A 509 23.37 -5.51 4.42
CA LEU A 509 24.18 -4.36 4.79
C LEU A 509 25.67 -4.73 4.78
N LEU A 510 26.45 -3.87 4.15
CA LEU A 510 27.90 -3.90 4.08
C LEU A 510 28.45 -2.59 4.67
N SER A 511 29.55 -2.69 5.41
CA SER A 511 30.28 -1.55 5.92
C SER A 511 30.93 -0.75 4.79
N ALA A 512 31.35 0.48 5.06
CA ALA A 512 32.05 1.27 4.06
C ALA A 512 33.43 0.66 3.70
N ASN A 513 34.04 -0.11 4.61
CA ASN A 513 35.31 -0.81 4.39
C ASN A 513 35.17 -2.15 3.64
N TRP A 514 33.97 -2.55 3.25
CA TRP A 514 33.77 -3.81 2.52
C TRP A 514 34.64 -3.88 1.26
N ASN A 515 35.34 -5.01 1.10
CA ASN A 515 36.08 -5.37 -0.09
C ASN A 515 35.59 -6.72 -0.63
N ASP A 516 35.15 -6.75 -1.89
CA ASP A 516 34.67 -7.96 -2.56
C ASP A 516 35.72 -9.08 -2.61
N ASP A 517 37.00 -8.72 -2.68
CA ASP A 517 38.08 -9.71 -2.78
C ASP A 517 38.19 -10.54 -1.50
N ASN A 518 37.66 -10.02 -0.38
CA ASN A 518 37.61 -10.69 0.90
C ASN A 518 36.34 -11.53 1.09
N ALA A 519 35.40 -11.53 0.14
CA ALA A 519 34.08 -12.14 0.31
C ALA A 519 34.12 -13.65 0.58
N THR A 520 35.18 -14.34 0.13
CA THR A 520 35.41 -15.77 0.40
C THR A 520 36.24 -16.05 1.66
N ALA A 521 36.81 -15.03 2.29
CA ALA A 521 37.68 -15.20 3.45
C ALA A 521 36.87 -15.53 4.72
N ASP A 522 37.55 -16.06 5.74
CA ASP A 522 36.92 -16.22 7.05
C ASP A 522 36.50 -14.83 7.58
N VAL A 523 35.37 -14.80 8.28
CA VAL A 523 34.86 -13.59 8.89
C VAL A 523 35.74 -13.17 10.08
N SER A 524 36.44 -14.10 10.74
CA SER A 524 37.15 -13.83 12.00
C SER A 524 38.17 -12.70 11.89
N ASP A 525 38.92 -12.63 10.78
CA ASP A 525 40.09 -11.75 10.69
C ASP A 525 40.14 -10.88 9.41
N VAL A 526 39.36 -11.20 8.36
CA VAL A 526 39.56 -10.59 7.03
C VAL A 526 38.38 -9.74 6.58
N ARG A 527 37.14 -10.17 6.86
CA ARG A 527 35.93 -9.41 6.55
C ARG A 527 35.54 -8.50 7.71
N LEU A 528 36.44 -7.60 8.11
CA LEU A 528 36.22 -6.69 9.23
C LEU A 528 35.32 -5.52 8.80
N ALA A 529 34.18 -5.37 9.46
CA ALA A 529 33.33 -4.21 9.26
C ALA A 529 34.03 -2.96 9.80
N GLY A 530 33.81 -1.84 9.14
CA GLY A 530 34.15 -0.53 9.67
C GLY A 530 33.80 0.60 8.71
N ASN A 531 33.88 1.82 9.21
CA ASN A 531 33.94 3.00 8.33
C ASN A 531 35.41 3.43 8.16
N PRO A 532 35.73 4.22 7.13
CA PRO A 532 36.97 5.00 7.12
C PRO A 532 37.06 5.79 8.43
N PRO A 533 38.26 6.01 9.00
CA PRO A 533 38.41 6.89 10.15
C PRO A 533 37.70 8.21 9.87
N ASP A 534 36.89 8.69 10.81
CA ASP A 534 36.61 10.13 10.83
C ASP A 534 37.97 10.85 10.91
N GLY A 535 38.07 12.08 10.42
CA GLY A 535 39.33 12.83 10.44
C GLY A 535 39.94 13.04 11.83
N GLU A 536 39.32 12.49 12.87
CA GLU A 536 39.65 12.54 14.29
C GLU A 536 40.17 11.20 14.85
N GLY A 537 40.22 10.13 14.04
CA GLY A 537 40.83 8.85 14.40
C GLY A 537 40.02 7.98 15.36
N ASN A 538 38.69 8.17 15.44
CA ASN A 538 37.84 7.45 16.38
C ASN A 538 37.35 6.10 15.78
N ALA A 539 37.64 4.99 16.46
CA ALA A 539 37.46 3.64 15.95
C ALA A 539 36.06 3.02 16.18
N SER A 540 35.16 3.71 16.87
CA SER A 540 33.76 3.27 17.07
C SER A 540 32.88 3.91 16.00
N ALA A 541 32.90 3.33 14.80
CA ALA A 541 32.16 3.89 13.68
C ALA A 541 30.76 3.25 13.58
N THR A 542 29.73 4.09 13.46
CA THR A 542 28.35 3.64 13.24
C THR A 542 28.06 3.63 11.75
N THR A 543 27.64 2.48 11.20
CA THR A 543 27.01 2.42 9.88
C THR A 543 25.50 2.62 10.05
N ALA A 544 24.96 3.69 9.49
CA ALA A 544 23.57 4.08 9.68
C ALA A 544 22.76 4.07 8.37
N VAL A 545 21.54 3.54 8.44
CA VAL A 545 20.58 3.45 7.33
C VAL A 545 19.26 4.09 7.77
N TYR A 546 18.89 5.20 7.15
CA TYR A 546 17.61 5.90 7.38
C TYR A 546 16.65 5.63 6.22
N ALA A 547 15.97 4.49 6.27
CA ALA A 547 15.03 4.09 5.22
C ALA A 547 14.02 3.08 5.74
N ALA A 548 12.84 3.06 5.13
CA ALA A 548 11.93 1.94 5.22
C ALA A 548 12.44 0.77 4.35
N LEU A 549 12.57 -0.42 4.92
CA LEU A 549 13.17 -1.58 4.29
C LEU A 549 12.11 -2.68 4.15
N VAL A 550 11.79 -3.05 2.90
CA VAL A 550 10.96 -4.22 2.59
C VAL A 550 11.84 -5.31 2.02
N SER A 551 11.93 -6.43 2.73
CA SER A 551 12.79 -7.55 2.35
C SER A 551 12.00 -8.84 2.37
N GLY A 552 12.32 -9.75 1.46
CA GLY A 552 11.99 -11.15 1.65
C GLY A 552 12.82 -11.76 2.78
N ASN A 553 12.32 -12.85 3.36
CA ASN A 553 13.10 -13.68 4.29
C ASN A 553 12.99 -15.16 3.94
N THR A 554 13.92 -15.96 4.46
CA THR A 554 13.85 -17.42 4.39
C THR A 554 12.96 -17.91 5.55
N PRO A 555 11.91 -18.71 5.31
CA PRO A 555 11.11 -19.28 6.40
C PRO A 555 11.94 -20.17 7.33
N THR A 556 11.64 -20.13 8.63
CA THR A 556 12.19 -21.10 9.58
C THR A 556 11.60 -22.48 9.28
N ASN A 557 12.46 -23.48 9.08
CA ASN A 557 12.07 -24.87 8.89
C ASN A 557 12.93 -25.77 9.77
N THR A 558 12.36 -26.17 10.91
CA THR A 558 13.05 -26.99 11.92
C THR A 558 13.41 -28.39 11.42
N ALA A 559 12.59 -28.99 10.55
CA ALA A 559 12.87 -30.30 9.97
C ALA A 559 14.08 -30.27 9.00
N ALA A 560 14.24 -29.16 8.28
CA ALA A 560 15.36 -28.92 7.37
C ALA A 560 16.57 -28.24 8.05
N GLY A 561 16.49 -27.94 9.35
CA GLY A 561 17.54 -27.21 10.08
C GLY A 561 17.73 -25.76 9.61
N ILE A 562 16.72 -25.17 8.97
CA ILE A 562 16.75 -23.80 8.45
C ILE A 562 16.24 -22.85 9.53
N ASN A 563 17.05 -21.85 9.86
CA ASN A 563 16.67 -20.74 10.73
C ASN A 563 16.61 -19.44 9.90
N SER A 564 15.50 -18.71 10.02
CA SER A 564 15.25 -17.46 9.30
C SER A 564 16.16 -16.31 9.75
N GLY A 565 16.61 -16.34 11.01
CA GLY A 565 17.27 -15.24 11.69
C GLY A 565 16.34 -14.14 12.21
N GLY A 566 15.01 -14.28 12.06
CA GLY A 566 14.00 -13.37 12.59
C GLY A 566 14.12 -11.92 12.13
N VAL A 567 13.40 -11.01 12.80
CA VAL A 567 13.45 -9.56 12.60
C VAL A 567 14.87 -9.03 12.77
N GLN A 568 15.59 -9.55 13.77
CA GLN A 568 16.97 -9.17 14.06
C GLN A 568 17.95 -9.52 12.93
N ASN A 569 17.58 -10.32 11.92
CA ASN A 569 18.42 -10.59 10.76
C ASN A 569 17.67 -10.45 9.43
N LEU A 570 16.54 -9.75 9.43
CA LEU A 570 15.81 -9.42 8.20
C LEU A 570 16.70 -8.60 7.27
N VAL A 571 17.41 -7.60 7.82
CA VAL A 571 18.60 -7.03 7.19
C VAL A 571 19.81 -7.88 7.56
N ARG A 572 20.43 -8.43 6.52
CA ARG A 572 21.47 -9.44 6.58
C ARG A 572 22.84 -8.78 6.74
N LEU A 573 23.79 -9.50 7.33
CA LEU A 573 25.17 -9.05 7.53
C LEU A 573 26.12 -10.13 6.99
N MET A 574 27.24 -9.71 6.38
CA MET A 574 28.25 -10.62 5.80
C MET A 574 29.68 -10.34 6.27
N GLU A 575 29.84 -9.51 7.30
CA GLU A 575 31.11 -9.07 7.87
C GLU A 575 31.17 -9.37 9.37
N ASN A 576 32.36 -9.25 9.94
CA ASN A 576 32.57 -9.19 11.38
C ASN A 576 32.27 -7.78 11.87
N TRP A 577 31.14 -7.63 12.54
CA TRP A 577 30.70 -6.37 13.14
C TRP A 577 31.14 -6.20 14.60
N SER A 578 32.00 -7.07 15.12
CA SER A 578 32.56 -6.92 16.47
C SER A 578 33.31 -5.59 16.58
N GLY A 579 33.00 -4.81 17.61
CA GLY A 579 33.53 -3.46 17.82
C GLY A 579 32.86 -2.36 17.01
N GLN A 580 31.89 -2.69 16.14
CA GLN A 580 31.18 -1.73 15.28
C GLN A 580 29.70 -1.61 15.66
N ASN A 581 29.09 -0.47 15.30
CA ASN A 581 27.68 -0.21 15.54
C ASN A 581 26.88 -0.17 14.23
N VAL A 582 25.69 -0.76 14.25
CA VAL A 582 24.72 -0.68 13.14
C VAL A 582 23.46 0.01 13.64
N LYS A 583 23.03 1.05 12.93
CA LYS A 583 21.81 1.79 13.24
C LYS A 583 20.85 1.75 12.05
N LEU A 584 19.68 1.12 12.22
CA LEU A 584 18.61 1.12 11.24
C LEU A 584 17.48 1.99 11.76
N VAL A 585 17.22 3.10 11.06
CA VAL A 585 16.14 4.04 11.38
C VAL A 585 15.10 3.98 10.28
N GLY A 586 13.87 3.56 10.60
CA GLY A 586 12.78 3.47 9.64
C GLY A 586 11.79 2.37 9.96
N SER A 587 11.23 1.75 8.94
CA SER A 587 10.26 0.66 9.06
C SER A 587 10.85 -0.63 8.49
N LEU A 588 10.67 -1.77 9.15
CA LEU A 588 11.08 -3.08 8.66
C LEU A 588 9.86 -3.90 8.26
N GLY A 589 9.73 -4.21 6.97
CA GLY A 589 8.63 -5.01 6.42
C GLY A 589 9.12 -6.32 5.81
N GLN A 590 8.53 -7.43 6.21
CA GLN A 590 8.58 -8.69 5.48
C GLN A 590 7.21 -8.95 4.86
N LEU A 591 7.13 -8.84 3.53
CA LEU A 591 5.87 -9.05 2.80
C LEU A 591 5.78 -10.41 2.12
N PHE A 592 6.91 -11.06 1.86
CA PHE A 592 7.00 -12.29 1.09
C PHE A 592 8.22 -13.11 1.52
N GLU A 593 8.23 -14.39 1.20
CA GLU A 593 9.41 -15.24 1.25
C GLU A 593 10.34 -14.89 0.08
N SER A 594 11.64 -14.84 0.34
CA SER A 594 12.65 -14.57 -0.69
C SER A 594 12.67 -15.69 -1.74
N LYS A 595 12.76 -15.33 -3.02
CA LYS A 595 12.79 -16.29 -4.14
C LYS A 595 14.21 -16.73 -4.49
N TYR A 596 15.18 -15.82 -4.44
CA TYR A 596 16.54 -16.10 -4.88
C TYR A 596 17.52 -16.21 -3.71
N PHE A 597 17.32 -15.42 -2.67
CA PHE A 597 18.17 -15.31 -1.49
C PHE A 597 17.66 -16.19 -0.33
N THR A 598 17.65 -17.50 -0.52
CA THR A 598 17.01 -18.47 0.38
C THR A 598 17.95 -19.03 1.47
N GLY A 599 19.15 -18.47 1.64
CA GLY A 599 20.15 -18.94 2.60
C GLY A 599 19.70 -18.85 4.07
N ALA A 600 19.92 -19.92 4.83
CA ALA A 600 19.71 -19.95 6.28
C ALA A 600 20.75 -19.09 7.02
N ILE A 601 20.38 -18.56 8.20
CA ILE A 601 21.38 -17.95 9.09
C ILE A 601 22.40 -19.00 9.55
N ARG A 602 23.70 -18.69 9.51
CA ARG A 602 24.76 -19.58 9.99
C ARG A 602 25.44 -18.94 11.23
N SER A 603 25.20 -19.52 12.40
CA SER A 603 25.81 -19.07 13.66
C SER A 603 27.23 -19.60 13.82
N THR A 604 28.05 -18.89 14.61
CA THR A 604 29.34 -19.35 15.11
C THR A 604 29.19 -20.70 15.82
N GLY A 605 30.02 -21.69 15.45
CA GLY A 605 30.10 -22.99 16.14
C GLY A 605 29.60 -24.22 15.37
N SER A 606 29.07 -24.07 14.15
CA SER A 606 28.82 -25.21 13.26
C SER A 606 30.07 -25.49 12.42
N GLY A 607 30.67 -26.66 12.59
CA GLY A 607 31.93 -27.05 11.95
C GLY A 607 31.96 -26.78 10.43
N ALA A 608 33.14 -26.38 9.95
CA ALA A 608 33.48 -25.86 8.63
C ALA A 608 33.28 -24.34 8.41
N GLY A 609 34.06 -23.53 9.14
CA GLY A 609 34.94 -22.53 8.52
C GLY A 609 34.36 -21.29 7.85
N ARG A 610 33.08 -20.93 8.03
CA ARG A 610 32.54 -19.61 7.61
C ARG A 610 31.44 -19.14 8.56
N ASN A 611 31.86 -18.66 9.74
CA ASN A 611 30.95 -17.99 10.69
C ASN A 611 30.29 -16.78 9.99
N LEU A 612 28.99 -16.55 10.17
CA LEU A 612 28.24 -15.48 9.48
C LEU A 612 27.55 -14.51 10.43
N TYR A 613 27.39 -14.88 11.69
CA TYR A 613 26.69 -14.07 12.67
C TYR A 613 27.62 -13.66 13.80
N LEU A 614 28.41 -12.61 13.55
CA LEU A 614 29.10 -11.85 14.58
C LEU A 614 28.25 -10.61 14.85
N VAL A 615 27.54 -10.62 15.99
CA VAL A 615 26.62 -9.56 16.39
C VAL A 615 27.40 -8.25 16.50
N PRO A 616 26.91 -7.14 15.92
CA PRO A 616 27.47 -5.81 16.15
C PRO A 616 27.58 -5.52 17.65
N SER A 617 28.57 -4.72 18.06
CA SER A 617 28.69 -4.27 19.46
C SER A 617 27.47 -3.45 19.91
N GLY A 618 26.80 -2.78 18.97
CA GLY A 618 25.47 -2.20 19.14
C GLY A 618 24.65 -2.35 17.86
N ARG A 619 23.45 -2.90 17.96
CA ARG A 619 22.47 -2.93 16.86
C ARG A 619 21.20 -2.20 17.29
N GLU A 620 21.04 -0.99 16.78
CA GLU A 620 19.88 -0.14 17.05
C GLU A 620 18.87 -0.28 15.92
N LEU A 621 17.63 -0.66 16.27
CA LEU A 621 16.48 -0.61 15.37
C LEU A 621 15.50 0.42 15.93
N THR A 622 15.36 1.54 15.25
CA THR A 622 14.54 2.68 15.69
C THR A 622 13.53 3.03 14.59
N PHE A 623 12.31 3.42 14.98
CA PHE A 623 11.29 3.83 14.03
C PHE A 623 11.37 5.31 13.69
N ASP A 624 11.30 5.64 12.41
CA ASP A 624 11.06 7.01 11.94
C ASP A 624 9.55 7.29 11.93
N SER A 625 9.09 8.04 12.92
CA SER A 625 7.67 8.36 13.11
C SER A 625 7.06 9.17 11.95
N LYS A 626 7.88 9.87 11.15
CA LYS A 626 7.39 10.65 10.00
C LYS A 626 6.94 9.76 8.85
N LEU A 627 7.45 8.54 8.73
CA LEU A 627 7.05 7.60 7.67
C LEU A 627 5.54 7.30 7.68
N ALA A 628 4.87 7.39 8.83
CA ALA A 628 3.43 7.23 8.94
C ALA A 628 2.63 8.37 8.26
N SER A 629 3.20 9.58 8.23
CA SER A 629 2.54 10.79 7.71
C SER A 629 3.07 11.25 6.35
N SER A 630 4.32 10.91 6.03
CA SER A 630 5.04 11.29 4.81
C SER A 630 5.86 10.11 4.31
N PRO A 631 5.21 8.98 3.93
CA PRO A 631 5.93 7.83 3.40
C PRO A 631 6.59 8.18 2.05
N PRO A 632 7.73 7.56 1.71
CA PRO A 632 8.37 7.75 0.40
C PRO A 632 7.47 7.27 -0.75
N ALA A 633 7.70 7.82 -1.94
CA ALA A 633 7.00 7.40 -3.15
C ALA A 633 7.04 5.88 -3.35
N GLY A 634 5.91 5.28 -3.70
CA GLY A 634 5.79 3.84 -3.89
C GLY A 634 5.53 3.03 -2.63
N ALA A 635 5.39 3.64 -1.44
CA ALA A 635 5.06 2.89 -0.23
C ALA A 635 3.88 1.91 -0.44
N PRO A 636 3.99 0.65 0.01
CA PRO A 636 2.89 -0.31 -0.07
C PRO A 636 1.73 0.18 0.79
N ASN A 637 0.49 0.08 0.32
CA ASN A 637 -0.67 0.63 1.01
C ASN A 637 -1.81 -0.38 1.11
N THR A 638 -2.54 -0.33 2.22
CA THR A 638 -3.90 -0.86 2.29
C THR A 638 -4.83 0.04 1.49
N THR A 639 -5.94 -0.52 1.00
CA THR A 639 -6.98 0.25 0.33
C THR A 639 -8.33 -0.17 0.90
N LYS A 640 -9.04 0.80 1.48
CA LYS A 640 -10.38 0.63 2.03
C LYS A 640 -11.33 1.60 1.35
N PHE A 641 -12.49 1.09 0.95
CA PHE A 641 -13.57 1.88 0.40
C PHE A 641 -14.69 1.96 1.43
N SER A 642 -15.23 3.15 1.67
CA SER A 642 -16.42 3.33 2.47
C SER A 642 -17.40 4.26 1.77
N ARG A 643 -18.65 4.18 2.19
CA ARG A 643 -19.77 4.94 1.64
C ARG A 643 -20.64 5.40 2.79
N GLY A 644 -20.96 6.68 2.81
CA GLY A 644 -21.83 7.30 3.80
C GLY A 644 -23.31 7.02 3.52
N ASP A 645 -24.17 7.68 4.27
CA ASP A 645 -25.62 7.60 4.08
C ASP A 645 -26.08 8.38 2.83
N TYR A 646 -27.28 8.05 2.38
CA TYR A 646 -27.95 8.76 1.31
C TYR A 646 -28.39 10.16 1.76
N PHE A 647 -28.30 11.13 0.86
CA PHE A 647 -28.88 12.45 1.03
C PHE A 647 -29.61 12.90 -0.24
N ILE A 648 -30.58 13.79 -0.10
CA ILE A 648 -31.28 14.42 -1.23
C ILE A 648 -30.56 15.74 -1.56
N TRP A 649 -30.41 16.04 -2.84
CA TRP A 649 -29.77 17.27 -3.33
C TRP A 649 -30.71 18.03 -4.28
N GLN A 650 -30.51 19.34 -4.42
CA GLN A 650 -31.30 20.20 -5.30
C GLN A 650 -30.40 20.92 -6.32
N LEU A 651 -30.94 21.23 -7.49
CA LEU A 651 -30.29 22.06 -8.51
C LEU A 651 -30.56 23.54 -8.20
N SER A 652 -29.77 24.17 -7.32
CA SER A 652 -29.67 25.64 -7.22
C SER A 652 -28.40 26.07 -6.48
N ASP A 653 -27.91 27.27 -6.80
CA ASP A 653 -26.60 27.86 -6.47
C ASP A 653 -25.97 27.49 -5.11
N ASN A 654 -24.73 27.00 -5.18
CA ASN A 654 -23.72 26.88 -4.12
C ASN A 654 -23.92 25.81 -3.00
N PRO A 655 -23.24 24.65 -3.08
CA PRO A 655 -23.36 23.55 -2.12
C PRO A 655 -22.53 23.70 -0.82
N MET A 656 -22.00 24.88 -0.51
CA MET A 656 -21.15 25.11 0.69
C MET A 656 -21.93 25.44 1.98
N SER A 657 -23.26 25.30 2.01
CA SER A 657 -24.08 25.71 3.17
C SER A 657 -24.88 24.60 3.85
N LEU A 658 -24.43 23.34 3.80
CA LEU A 658 -24.96 22.24 4.63
C LEU A 658 -23.86 21.31 5.15
#